data_AF-A0A6J0GHA7-F1
#
_entry.id   AF-A0A6J0GHA7-F1
#
_cell.length_a   1.000
_cell.length_b   1.000
_cell.length_c   1.000
_cell.angle_alpha   90.00
_cell.angle_beta   90.00
_cell.angle_gamma   90.00
#
_symmetry.space_group_name_H-M   'P 1'
#
loop_
_entity.id
_entity.type
_entity.pdbx_description
1 polymer ?
#
loop_
_entity_poly.entity_id
_entity_poly.type
_entity_poly.pdbx_seq_one_letter_code
_entity_poly.pdbx_strand_id
1 'polypeptide(L)'
;MDACGAFSAPAAQPPRRHLRPEPAACEERPRVAAGRAKGGFELDACPSVHPPDFPSGRAQAAGRPGWGRLTPESTEKRGRAGRWRRRPGAERSAMAAAAGLAAAVAAALGALLMAPALTEPPGHGSPEGSAPGPRAGAAAAAVAERRPPGRIDQALLLVRNELPAPGLRLAARSGSCHQCLYQFLAFVPPSNGSLKKPGTASVMVDTQHPLTLMLNSSVGDRELCKIQYHFGEFGNYSLVVKALTVNTETVSCDLIINEGPINSYLPILFAFLVYMGILAVLIVGRLFMKIDPVRNWVYKKLNPRETDRLINSELGSPNTTDSINCDPAPHSWSTASRQRLHSLDTFRGLSLVIMVFVNYGGGKYWFFKHESWNGLTVADLVFPWFVFIMGTSIALSLSSMLRWGSSKWKVLRKILWRSFLLILLGIIVVNPNYCLKPLSWDNLRIPGVLQRLGFTYLVVAALELLFTRAESGTWEASYPALQDILPYWPQWIFILILEVIWLCLTFLLPVPDCPRGYLGPGGIGDFGKYPNCTGGAAGYIDRLLLGEKHIYQHPSSGVTYQTTMPYDPEGILGTINSIVMAFLGLQAGKITLFYKDQHKQIMSRFVIWSILMGIISAILTKCSKEEGFIPINKNLWSISYVTTTGCFAFILLLLIYYLVDVKKLWSGAPFFYPGMNSILVYIGHEVFENYFPFKWKMQDSQSHAEHLTQNLTATTLWVLISYLLYRRRIFWKI
;
A
#
# COMPACT_ATOMS: atom_id res chain seq x y z
N MET A 1 27.58 -3.21 24.70
CA MET A 1 28.72 -4.02 24.24
C MET A 1 29.38 -3.20 23.16
N ASP A 2 30.53 -2.66 23.51
CA ASP A 2 31.03 -1.41 22.99
C ASP A 2 32.43 -1.66 22.42
N ALA A 3 32.73 -1.12 21.24
CA ALA A 3 34.08 -1.06 20.71
C ALA A 3 34.15 -0.09 19.50
N CYS A 4 34.21 1.21 19.76
CA CYS A 4 34.75 2.16 18.77
C CYS A 4 36.26 2.27 18.98
N GLY A 5 37.06 1.66 18.09
CA GLY A 5 38.50 1.85 18.06
C GLY A 5 38.86 3.25 17.55
N ALA A 6 39.64 4.00 18.34
CA ALA A 6 40.11 5.32 17.95
C ALA A 6 41.39 5.24 17.11
N PHE A 7 41.57 6.20 16.20
CA PHE A 7 42.86 6.55 15.61
C PHE A 7 43.06 8.07 15.73
N SER A 8 44.28 8.50 16.01
CA SER A 8 44.59 9.87 16.44
C SER A 8 45.71 10.49 15.63
N ALA A 9 45.54 11.78 15.30
CA ALA A 9 46.55 12.65 14.69
C ALA A 9 46.37 14.09 15.26
N PRO A 10 47.43 14.93 15.29
CA PRO A 10 47.57 15.96 16.32
C PRO A 10 47.04 17.37 15.96
N ALA A 11 47.05 18.24 16.97
CA ALA A 11 46.52 19.60 16.92
C ALA A 11 47.52 20.68 16.46
N ALA A 12 46.99 21.82 16.02
CA ALA A 12 47.68 23.11 15.91
C ALA A 12 46.78 24.23 16.44
N GLN A 13 47.36 25.31 16.98
CA GLN A 13 46.63 26.39 17.70
C GLN A 13 46.60 27.75 16.95
N PRO A 14 45.68 28.67 17.31
CA PRO A 14 45.36 29.87 16.52
C PRO A 14 46.00 31.20 16.97
N PRO A 15 46.01 32.19 16.07
CA PRO A 15 45.62 33.58 16.38
C PRO A 15 44.63 34.14 15.32
N ARG A 16 43.84 35.22 15.49
CA ARG A 16 43.49 36.11 16.63
C ARG A 16 42.09 36.75 16.37
N ARG A 17 41.76 37.90 16.98
CA ARG A 17 40.61 38.79 16.65
C ARG A 17 41.11 40.20 16.32
N HIS A 18 40.34 41.01 15.59
CA HIS A 18 40.08 42.46 15.81
C HIS A 18 38.91 42.88 14.88
N LEU A 19 37.74 43.28 15.41
CA LEU A 19 37.28 44.64 15.80
C LEU A 19 36.52 45.41 14.70
N ARG A 20 35.33 45.90 15.06
CA ARG A 20 34.44 46.87 14.38
C ARG A 20 34.87 48.31 14.78
N PRO A 21 34.46 49.39 14.08
CA PRO A 21 33.12 49.96 14.29
C PRO A 21 32.42 50.64 13.08
N GLU A 22 31.26 51.20 13.41
CA GLU A 22 30.16 51.91 12.71
C GLU A 22 30.39 53.45 12.59
N PRO A 23 29.42 54.33 12.18
CA PRO A 23 28.18 54.22 11.36
C PRO A 23 27.98 55.43 10.37
N ALA A 24 26.70 55.79 10.07
CA ALA A 24 26.13 57.05 9.53
C ALA A 24 25.83 57.10 8.00
N ALA A 25 24.73 57.71 7.50
CA ALA A 25 23.46 58.19 8.10
C ALA A 25 22.34 58.35 7.00
N CYS A 26 21.27 59.11 7.30
CA CYS A 26 20.02 59.39 6.58
C CYS A 26 20.18 60.04 5.16
N GLU A 27 19.15 60.38 4.34
CA GLU A 27 17.72 60.68 4.62
C GLU A 27 16.75 60.50 3.41
N GLU A 28 15.53 61.06 3.53
CA GLU A 28 14.23 60.77 2.88
C GLU A 28 14.00 60.95 1.34
N ARG A 29 12.72 60.80 0.93
CA ARG A 29 12.08 61.04 -0.40
C ARG A 29 11.62 62.53 -0.54
N PRO A 30 10.58 62.95 -1.32
CA PRO A 30 9.89 62.41 -2.53
C PRO A 30 9.58 63.47 -3.66
N ARG A 31 8.82 63.04 -4.70
CA ARG A 31 7.76 63.78 -5.47
C ARG A 31 8.00 64.32 -6.92
N VAL A 32 7.16 63.76 -7.83
CA VAL A 32 6.18 64.45 -8.74
C VAL A 32 6.63 65.09 -10.09
N ALA A 33 5.67 65.07 -11.04
CA ALA A 33 5.58 65.76 -12.34
C ALA A 33 6.46 65.24 -13.52
N ALA A 34 6.16 65.50 -14.80
CA ALA A 34 4.88 65.65 -15.54
C ALA A 34 5.18 65.69 -17.07
N GLY A 35 4.27 65.24 -17.95
CA GLY A 35 4.45 65.36 -19.42
C GLY A 35 3.29 64.79 -20.24
N ARG A 36 2.92 65.42 -21.37
CA ARG A 36 1.66 65.15 -22.11
C ARG A 36 1.64 65.66 -23.57
N ALA A 37 1.62 64.76 -24.57
CA ALA A 37 1.26 65.03 -25.98
C ALA A 37 1.26 63.71 -26.81
N LYS A 38 0.54 63.51 -27.93
CA LYS A 38 -0.68 64.14 -28.51
C LYS A 38 -1.21 63.26 -29.68
N GLY A 39 -2.55 63.14 -29.82
CA GLY A 39 -3.26 62.74 -31.07
C GLY A 39 -3.27 61.23 -31.44
N GLY A 40 -4.28 60.73 -32.16
CA GLY A 40 -5.57 61.33 -32.55
C GLY A 40 -6.29 60.60 -33.70
N PHE A 41 -7.63 60.74 -33.79
CA PHE A 41 -8.63 60.14 -34.72
C PHE A 41 -8.99 58.64 -34.48
N GLU A 42 -10.25 58.17 -34.38
CA GLU A 42 -11.62 58.57 -34.86
C GLU A 42 -11.95 58.18 -36.33
N LEU A 43 -13.16 57.71 -36.70
CA LEU A 43 -14.33 57.14 -35.98
C LEU A 43 -15.18 56.27 -36.96
N ASP A 44 -16.49 56.07 -36.67
CA ASP A 44 -17.55 55.47 -37.50
C ASP A 44 -17.55 53.94 -37.71
N ALA A 45 -18.68 53.24 -37.90
CA ALA A 45 -20.09 53.48 -37.50
C ALA A 45 -20.88 52.14 -37.58
N CYS A 46 -21.99 52.01 -36.84
CA CYS A 46 -22.90 50.85 -36.94
C CYS A 46 -23.86 50.98 -38.14
N PRO A 47 -24.46 49.86 -38.60
CA PRO A 47 -25.88 49.69 -38.30
C PRO A 47 -26.30 48.26 -37.88
N SER A 48 -27.42 48.18 -37.17
CA SER A 48 -28.15 46.96 -36.82
C SER A 48 -29.10 46.51 -37.95
N VAL A 49 -29.31 45.20 -38.11
CA VAL A 49 -30.31 44.63 -39.04
C VAL A 49 -31.16 43.57 -38.32
N HIS A 50 -32.48 43.60 -38.57
CA HIS A 50 -33.49 42.69 -38.00
C HIS A 50 -33.61 41.37 -38.79
N PRO A 51 -34.19 40.30 -38.19
CA PRO A 51 -34.51 39.06 -38.90
C PRO A 51 -35.71 39.23 -39.86
N PRO A 52 -35.83 38.36 -40.90
CA PRO A 52 -37.00 38.30 -41.76
C PRO A 52 -38.14 37.47 -41.14
N ASP A 53 -39.38 37.82 -41.50
CA ASP A 53 -40.63 37.22 -41.04
C ASP A 53 -41.45 36.62 -42.21
N PHE A 54 -42.58 35.98 -41.90
CA PHE A 54 -43.65 35.49 -42.80
C PHE A 54 -43.41 34.20 -43.63
N PRO A 55 -44.49 33.48 -44.06
CA PRO A 55 -45.92 33.74 -43.82
C PRO A 55 -46.69 32.63 -43.07
N SER A 56 -47.83 32.99 -42.49
CA SER A 56 -48.80 32.06 -41.89
C SER A 56 -49.72 31.41 -42.94
N GLY A 57 -49.82 30.07 -42.94
CA GLY A 57 -50.83 29.31 -43.71
C GLY A 57 -52.05 28.91 -42.87
N ARG A 58 -53.25 28.87 -43.46
CA ARG A 58 -54.53 28.68 -42.74
C ARG A 58 -55.47 27.70 -43.46
N ALA A 59 -55.68 26.52 -42.89
CA ALA A 59 -56.73 25.55 -43.22
C ALA A 59 -57.04 24.77 -41.91
N GLN A 60 -58.29 24.54 -41.46
CA GLN A 60 -59.41 23.83 -42.09
C GLN A 60 -59.03 22.40 -42.54
N ALA A 61 -59.81 21.33 -42.33
CA ALA A 61 -60.92 20.94 -41.44
C ALA A 61 -61.46 19.58 -41.99
N ALA A 62 -62.30 18.88 -41.22
CA ALA A 62 -62.98 17.61 -41.57
C ALA A 62 -62.08 16.34 -41.70
N GLY A 63 -62.63 15.17 -41.35
CA GLY A 63 -61.88 13.89 -41.37
C GLY A 63 -62.28 12.80 -40.35
N ARG A 64 -63.57 12.57 -40.10
CA ARG A 64 -64.08 11.29 -39.51
C ARG A 64 -64.42 10.30 -40.66
N PRO A 65 -64.67 8.97 -40.45
CA PRO A 65 -64.96 8.23 -39.21
C PRO A 65 -64.23 6.86 -39.04
N GLY A 66 -64.57 6.08 -37.99
CA GLY A 66 -64.22 4.64 -37.86
C GLY A 66 -63.82 4.20 -36.43
N TRP A 67 -64.73 4.14 -35.45
CA TRP A 67 -65.41 2.92 -34.96
C TRP A 67 -64.49 1.75 -34.52
N GLY A 68 -64.39 1.47 -33.20
CA GLY A 68 -63.46 0.44 -32.67
C GLY A 68 -63.63 -0.12 -31.23
N ARG A 69 -64.79 0.05 -30.57
CA ARG A 69 -65.32 -0.68 -29.38
C ARG A 69 -64.44 -1.09 -28.16
N LEU A 70 -65.03 -0.84 -26.97
CA LEU A 70 -64.99 -1.60 -25.68
C LEU A 70 -63.94 -1.26 -24.58
N THR A 71 -64.40 -1.50 -23.35
CA THR A 71 -63.87 -1.19 -21.98
C THR A 71 -64.14 -2.43 -21.08
N PRO A 72 -63.94 -2.46 -19.73
CA PRO A 72 -63.35 -1.53 -18.74
C PRO A 72 -62.10 -2.20 -18.08
N GLU A 73 -61.70 -2.16 -16.79
CA GLU A 73 -62.18 -1.55 -15.53
C GLU A 73 -61.02 -1.39 -14.52
N SER A 74 -61.19 -0.53 -13.50
CA SER A 74 -60.69 -0.75 -12.14
C SER A 74 -61.46 0.15 -11.15
N THR A 75 -61.61 -0.26 -9.89
CA THR A 75 -62.54 0.37 -8.92
C THR A 75 -61.90 0.75 -7.58
N GLU A 76 -62.49 1.77 -6.93
CA GLU A 76 -62.03 2.45 -5.71
C GLU A 76 -62.63 1.85 -4.41
N LYS A 77 -61.90 1.89 -3.27
CA LYS A 77 -62.50 1.99 -1.91
C LYS A 77 -61.54 2.45 -0.80
N ARG A 78 -62.08 2.69 0.41
CA ARG A 78 -61.69 3.80 1.32
C ARG A 78 -61.79 3.44 2.82
N GLY A 79 -60.89 3.99 3.66
CA GLY A 79 -60.93 3.95 5.14
C GLY A 79 -59.74 3.24 5.80
N ARG A 80 -59.45 3.38 7.11
CA ARG A 80 -60.06 4.16 8.22
C ARG A 80 -58.96 4.48 9.27
N ALA A 81 -59.08 5.57 10.03
CA ALA A 81 -58.08 5.98 11.04
C ALA A 81 -58.33 5.43 12.47
N GLY A 82 -57.28 5.36 13.30
CA GLY A 82 -57.35 4.98 14.72
C GLY A 82 -56.23 5.63 15.56
N ARG A 83 -56.48 5.89 16.85
CA ARG A 83 -55.61 6.68 17.75
C ARG A 83 -55.31 5.91 19.05
N TRP A 84 -54.05 5.81 19.45
CA TRP A 84 -53.63 5.19 20.73
C TRP A 84 -52.73 6.12 21.57
N ARG A 85 -52.87 6.08 22.91
CA ARG A 85 -52.05 6.83 23.88
C ARG A 85 -50.74 6.07 24.20
N ARG A 86 -49.66 6.81 24.50
CA ARG A 86 -48.38 6.26 25.02
C ARG A 86 -48.39 6.14 26.55
N ARG A 87 -47.58 5.23 27.11
CA ARG A 87 -47.19 5.19 28.54
C ARG A 87 -45.73 5.67 28.70
N PRO A 88 -45.38 6.52 29.68
CA PRO A 88 -44.06 7.17 29.79
C PRO A 88 -42.98 6.32 30.51
N GLY A 89 -42.98 5.00 30.34
CA GLY A 89 -42.07 4.10 31.08
C GLY A 89 -40.69 3.89 30.43
N ALA A 90 -40.59 3.96 29.10
CA ALA A 90 -39.43 3.47 28.37
C ALA A 90 -38.22 4.43 28.34
N GLU A 91 -38.43 5.71 28.64
CA GLU A 91 -37.44 6.76 28.37
C GLU A 91 -36.23 6.71 29.32
N ARG A 92 -36.42 6.30 30.58
CA ARG A 92 -35.33 6.20 31.57
C ARG A 92 -34.35 5.07 31.26
N SER A 93 -34.84 3.90 30.80
CA SER A 93 -34.00 2.77 30.42
C SER A 93 -33.13 3.07 29.19
N ALA A 94 -33.66 3.84 28.23
CA ALA A 94 -32.91 4.27 27.05
C ALA A 94 -31.77 5.25 27.40
N MET A 95 -31.99 6.15 28.37
CA MET A 95 -30.94 7.07 28.85
C MET A 95 -29.76 6.33 29.47
N ALA A 96 -30.01 5.30 30.28
CA ALA A 96 -28.96 4.47 30.89
C ALA A 96 -28.11 3.75 29.84
N ALA A 97 -28.75 3.13 28.82
CA ALA A 97 -28.05 2.45 27.75
C ALA A 97 -27.16 3.38 26.90
N ALA A 98 -27.63 4.59 26.58
CA ALA A 98 -26.87 5.56 25.80
C ALA A 98 -25.66 6.13 26.56
N ALA A 99 -25.80 6.37 27.87
CA ALA A 99 -24.69 6.76 28.73
C ALA A 99 -23.66 5.61 28.86
N GLY A 100 -24.13 4.38 29.07
CA GLY A 100 -23.29 3.18 29.12
C GLY A 100 -22.48 2.96 27.85
N LEU A 101 -23.07 3.19 26.67
CA LEU A 101 -22.36 3.02 25.39
C LEU A 101 -21.24 4.06 25.19
N ALA A 102 -21.48 5.32 25.58
CA ALA A 102 -20.45 6.36 25.52
C ALA A 102 -19.31 6.10 26.54
N ALA A 103 -19.66 5.67 27.75
CA ALA A 103 -18.70 5.25 28.77
C ALA A 103 -17.89 4.03 28.31
N ALA A 104 -18.52 3.04 27.68
CA ALA A 104 -17.85 1.84 27.17
C ALA A 104 -16.87 2.15 26.03
N VAL A 105 -17.20 3.07 25.12
CA VAL A 105 -16.27 3.51 24.06
C VAL A 105 -15.09 4.31 24.64
N ALA A 106 -15.34 5.19 25.61
CA ALA A 106 -14.28 5.91 26.31
C ALA A 106 -13.39 4.97 27.14
N ALA A 107 -13.97 3.98 27.81
CA ALA A 107 -13.25 2.96 28.58
C ALA A 107 -12.47 2.00 27.67
N ALA A 108 -12.98 1.62 26.50
CA ALA A 108 -12.25 0.79 25.54
C ALA A 108 -11.04 1.54 24.95
N LEU A 109 -11.19 2.83 24.62
CA LEU A 109 -10.07 3.68 24.19
C LEU A 109 -9.08 3.94 25.32
N GLY A 110 -9.55 4.14 26.56
CA GLY A 110 -8.71 4.27 27.75
C GLY A 110 -7.93 2.99 28.07
N ALA A 111 -8.56 1.82 27.98
CA ALA A 111 -7.93 0.52 28.19
C ALA A 111 -6.86 0.23 27.13
N LEU A 112 -7.12 0.55 25.85
CA LEU A 112 -6.11 0.45 24.79
C LEU A 112 -4.88 1.36 25.02
N LEU A 113 -5.02 2.41 25.84
CA LEU A 113 -3.94 3.35 26.17
C LEU A 113 -3.25 3.05 27.51
N MET A 114 -3.74 2.08 28.30
CA MET A 114 -3.34 1.85 29.70
C MET A 114 -3.16 0.37 30.08
N ALA A 115 -3.02 -0.54 29.10
CA ALA A 115 -2.87 -1.97 29.33
C ALA A 115 -1.44 -2.50 29.10
N PRO A 116 -0.55 -2.50 30.13
CA PRO A 116 0.62 -3.35 30.14
C PRO A 116 0.23 -4.81 30.44
N ALA A 117 1.05 -5.74 29.92
CA ALA A 117 1.16 -7.17 30.23
C ALA A 117 0.07 -7.85 31.13
N LEU A 118 -0.71 -8.76 30.54
CA LEU A 118 -1.50 -9.78 31.27
C LEU A 118 -1.35 -11.18 30.64
N THR A 119 -0.16 -11.79 30.81
CA THR A 119 0.07 -13.22 30.56
C THR A 119 1.10 -13.81 31.53
N GLU A 120 0.75 -13.91 32.82
CA GLU A 120 1.36 -14.88 33.75
C GLU A 120 0.25 -15.63 34.51
N PRO A 121 0.41 -16.94 34.79
CA PRO A 121 -0.53 -17.71 35.59
C PRO A 121 -0.34 -17.43 37.10
N PRO A 122 -1.39 -17.58 37.93
CA PRO A 122 -1.31 -17.25 39.35
C PRO A 122 -0.43 -18.23 40.14
N GLY A 123 0.63 -17.72 40.75
CA GLY A 123 1.37 -18.45 41.79
C GLY A 123 0.56 -18.51 43.10
N HIS A 124 0.48 -19.69 43.72
CA HIS A 124 -0.15 -19.85 45.03
C HIS A 124 0.71 -19.23 46.14
N GLY A 125 0.22 -18.18 46.79
CA GLY A 125 0.77 -17.67 48.05
C GLY A 125 0.15 -18.37 49.25
N SER A 126 0.96 -18.68 50.26
CA SER A 126 0.53 -19.19 51.58
C SER A 126 0.51 -18.06 52.61
N PRO A 127 -0.38 -18.09 53.63
CA PRO A 127 -0.31 -17.23 54.80
C PRO A 127 0.72 -17.73 55.83
N GLU A 128 0.95 -16.92 56.87
CA GLU A 128 2.06 -17.01 57.84
C GLU A 128 1.86 -18.07 58.95
N GLY A 129 2.96 -18.51 59.59
CA GLY A 129 2.86 -19.24 60.87
C GLY A 129 4.12 -19.99 61.36
N SER A 130 4.79 -19.41 62.38
CA SER A 130 5.69 -20.04 63.37
C SER A 130 7.02 -20.74 62.97
N ALA A 131 7.92 -20.76 63.95
CA ALA A 131 9.19 -21.49 64.05
C ALA A 131 9.08 -22.45 65.29
N PRO A 132 10.02 -23.38 65.62
CA PRO A 132 11.44 -23.44 65.24
C PRO A 132 12.02 -24.84 64.93
N GLY A 133 13.34 -24.92 64.65
CA GLY A 133 14.13 -26.16 64.75
C GLY A 133 15.08 -26.43 63.56
N PRO A 134 16.40 -26.66 63.77
CA PRO A 134 17.34 -26.88 62.68
C PRO A 134 17.58 -28.36 62.35
N ARG A 135 17.78 -28.67 61.06
CA ARG A 135 18.51 -29.86 60.57
C ARG A 135 19.04 -29.64 59.15
N ALA A 136 20.18 -30.27 58.83
CA ALA A 136 20.93 -30.03 57.60
C ALA A 136 20.58 -31.05 56.48
N GLY A 137 20.78 -30.65 55.22
CA GLY A 137 20.66 -31.57 54.07
C GLY A 137 20.94 -30.92 52.71
N ALA A 138 21.98 -31.41 52.03
CA ALA A 138 22.27 -31.35 50.59
C ALA A 138 21.88 -30.07 49.78
N ALA A 139 22.88 -29.30 49.37
CA ALA A 139 22.72 -28.33 48.28
C ALA A 139 22.71 -29.03 46.91
N ALA A 140 21.76 -28.66 46.04
CA ALA A 140 21.73 -29.03 44.63
C ALA A 140 21.58 -27.77 43.77
N ALA A 141 22.69 -27.24 43.26
CA ALA A 141 22.71 -26.00 42.49
C ALA A 141 22.19 -26.23 41.06
N ALA A 142 20.87 -26.10 40.88
CA ALA A 142 20.26 -26.01 39.56
C ALA A 142 20.69 -24.68 38.90
N VAL A 143 21.62 -24.76 37.94
CA VAL A 143 22.01 -23.61 37.12
C VAL A 143 20.85 -23.28 36.18
N ALA A 144 20.02 -22.32 36.60
CA ALA A 144 19.03 -21.71 35.74
C ALA A 144 19.74 -20.85 34.68
N GLU A 145 20.06 -21.44 33.52
CA GLU A 145 20.48 -20.68 32.34
C GLU A 145 19.39 -19.66 32.01
N ARG A 146 19.67 -18.39 32.27
CA ARG A 146 18.77 -17.29 31.92
C ARG A 146 18.62 -17.29 30.40
N ARG A 147 17.39 -17.45 29.91
CA ARG A 147 17.06 -17.32 28.48
C ARG A 147 17.75 -16.08 27.91
N PRO A 148 18.60 -16.18 26.87
CA PRO A 148 18.94 -14.99 26.10
C PRO A 148 17.63 -14.41 25.53
N PRO A 149 17.47 -13.08 25.45
CA PRO A 149 16.28 -12.49 24.83
C PRO A 149 16.27 -12.88 23.35
N GLY A 150 15.44 -13.87 23.01
CA GLY A 150 15.23 -14.31 21.64
C GLY A 150 14.77 -13.14 20.78
N ARG A 151 15.24 -13.07 19.54
CA ARG A 151 14.70 -12.10 18.59
C ARG A 151 13.38 -12.64 18.03
N ILE A 152 12.53 -11.73 17.60
CA ILE A 152 11.34 -12.04 16.79
C ILE A 152 11.72 -12.92 15.60
N ASP A 153 10.81 -13.78 15.14
CA ASP A 153 11.03 -14.76 14.08
C ASP A 153 12.13 -15.83 14.39
N GLN A 154 12.46 -16.11 15.67
CA GLN A 154 13.49 -17.10 16.05
C GLN A 154 13.05 -18.17 17.06
N ALA A 155 13.72 -19.33 17.01
CA ALA A 155 13.64 -20.44 17.97
C ALA A 155 15.04 -20.87 18.46
N LEU A 156 15.09 -21.55 19.61
CA LEU A 156 16.33 -22.12 20.16
C LEU A 156 16.45 -23.59 19.76
N LEU A 157 17.57 -23.94 19.11
CA LEU A 157 17.93 -25.32 18.77
C LEU A 157 19.19 -25.74 19.55
N LEU A 158 19.05 -26.76 20.39
CA LEU A 158 20.14 -27.39 21.13
C LEU A 158 20.51 -28.73 20.46
N VAL A 159 21.64 -28.79 19.76
CA VAL A 159 22.14 -30.06 19.22
C VAL A 159 22.95 -30.79 20.29
N ARG A 160 22.64 -32.08 20.50
CA ARG A 160 23.31 -32.99 21.44
C ARG A 160 23.92 -34.15 20.67
N ASN A 161 25.24 -34.27 20.72
CA ASN A 161 26.00 -35.36 20.13
C ASN A 161 26.34 -36.41 21.18
N GLU A 162 25.74 -37.60 21.10
CA GLU A 162 26.07 -38.74 21.99
C GLU A 162 27.21 -39.60 21.43
N LEU A 163 27.67 -39.37 20.19
CA LEU A 163 28.75 -40.14 19.54
C LEU A 163 30.12 -39.82 20.16
N PRO A 164 30.97 -40.83 20.46
CA PRO A 164 32.26 -40.63 21.14
C PRO A 164 33.33 -39.99 20.24
N ALA A 165 33.25 -40.19 18.93
CA ALA A 165 34.02 -39.50 17.89
C ALA A 165 33.36 -39.75 16.52
N PRO A 166 33.54 -38.86 15.53
CA PRO A 166 34.15 -37.54 15.60
C PRO A 166 33.17 -36.45 16.09
N GLY A 167 33.61 -35.19 16.11
CA GLY A 167 32.71 -34.03 16.22
C GLY A 167 31.89 -33.81 14.95
N LEU A 168 30.80 -33.05 15.06
CA LEU A 168 29.82 -32.84 13.98
C LEU A 168 29.84 -31.38 13.49
N ARG A 169 29.52 -31.19 12.21
CA ARG A 169 29.25 -29.88 11.60
C ARG A 169 27.77 -29.76 11.32
N LEU A 170 27.10 -28.80 11.96
CA LEU A 170 25.73 -28.43 11.64
C LEU A 170 25.73 -27.37 10.55
N ALA A 171 25.06 -27.65 9.44
CA ALA A 171 24.73 -26.68 8.41
C ALA A 171 23.21 -26.65 8.16
N ALA A 172 22.71 -25.55 7.63
CA ALA A 172 21.29 -25.37 7.35
C ALA A 172 21.02 -24.63 6.03
N ARG A 173 19.83 -24.82 5.47
CA ARG A 173 19.32 -24.10 4.31
C ARG A 173 17.85 -23.77 4.52
N SER A 174 17.46 -22.51 4.33
CA SER A 174 16.05 -22.11 4.35
C SER A 174 15.31 -22.62 3.12
N GLY A 175 14.07 -23.11 3.31
CA GLY A 175 13.16 -23.43 2.21
C GLY A 175 12.75 -22.24 1.33
N SER A 176 12.99 -21.00 1.77
CA SER A 176 12.81 -19.79 0.93
C SER A 176 14.03 -19.44 0.06
N CYS A 177 15.14 -20.17 0.19
CA CYS A 177 16.40 -19.91 -0.52
C CYS A 177 16.59 -20.93 -1.66
N HIS A 178 16.16 -20.57 -2.88
CA HIS A 178 16.18 -21.49 -4.01
C HIS A 178 17.61 -21.80 -4.48
N GLN A 179 17.93 -23.09 -4.63
CA GLN A 179 19.26 -23.60 -5.03
C GLN A 179 20.44 -23.05 -4.21
N CYS A 180 20.21 -22.60 -2.97
CA CYS A 180 21.28 -22.03 -2.15
C CYS A 180 22.24 -23.10 -1.58
N LEU A 181 23.50 -22.69 -1.42
CA LEU A 181 24.48 -23.42 -0.60
C LEU A 181 24.02 -23.53 0.87
N TYR A 182 24.34 -24.64 1.52
CA TYR A 182 24.13 -24.81 2.96
C TYR A 182 25.04 -23.85 3.74
N GLN A 183 24.44 -23.14 4.69
CA GLN A 183 25.12 -22.22 5.59
C GLN A 183 25.59 -22.96 6.84
N PHE A 184 26.87 -22.84 7.19
CA PHE A 184 27.40 -23.38 8.44
C PHE A 184 26.80 -22.65 9.64
N LEU A 185 26.26 -23.40 10.60
CA LEU A 185 25.64 -22.85 11.81
C LEU A 185 26.55 -23.01 13.04
N ALA A 186 27.04 -24.23 13.30
CA ALA A 186 27.83 -24.54 14.49
C ALA A 186 28.65 -25.82 14.33
N PHE A 187 29.73 -25.90 15.11
CA PHE A 187 30.46 -27.13 15.37
C PHE A 187 29.96 -27.74 16.68
N VAL A 188 29.66 -29.04 16.69
CA VAL A 188 29.22 -29.78 17.88
C VAL A 188 30.36 -30.72 18.30
N PRO A 189 30.90 -30.61 19.53
CA PRO A 189 32.00 -31.47 19.96
C PRO A 189 31.56 -32.95 20.06
N PRO A 190 32.52 -33.89 20.08
CA PRO A 190 32.25 -35.29 20.42
C PRO A 190 31.78 -35.44 21.88
N SER A 191 31.08 -36.54 22.16
CA SER A 191 30.71 -36.96 23.52
C SER A 191 31.95 -37.30 24.34
N ASN A 192 32.11 -36.71 25.52
CA ASN A 192 33.31 -36.92 26.33
C ASN A 192 33.19 -38.24 27.14
N GLY A 193 33.78 -39.31 26.60
CA GLY A 193 33.64 -40.68 27.10
C GLY A 193 34.03 -40.90 28.58
N SER A 194 34.84 -40.02 29.16
CA SER A 194 35.20 -40.05 30.58
C SER A 194 34.06 -39.66 31.54
N LEU A 195 33.04 -38.97 31.05
CA LEU A 195 32.06 -38.25 31.89
C LEU A 195 30.60 -38.48 31.48
N LYS A 196 30.34 -39.26 30.41
CA LYS A 196 29.01 -39.46 29.79
C LYS A 196 28.25 -38.16 29.50
N LYS A 197 28.97 -37.04 29.31
CA LYS A 197 28.39 -35.76 28.91
C LYS A 197 28.39 -35.67 27.37
N PRO A 198 27.21 -35.59 26.72
CA PRO A 198 27.15 -35.40 25.27
C PRO A 198 27.76 -34.06 24.89
N GLY A 199 28.32 -33.96 23.69
CA GLY A 199 28.77 -32.69 23.14
C GLY A 199 27.56 -31.82 22.78
N THR A 200 27.45 -30.61 23.32
CA THR A 200 26.28 -29.75 23.12
C THR A 200 26.63 -28.44 22.44
N ALA A 201 25.80 -28.01 21.49
CA ALA A 201 25.86 -26.67 20.88
C ALA A 201 24.46 -26.06 20.80
N SER A 202 24.32 -24.80 21.21
CA SER A 202 23.08 -24.03 21.10
C SER A 202 23.15 -23.07 19.91
N VAL A 203 22.08 -23.00 19.12
CA VAL A 203 21.98 -22.18 17.91
C VAL A 203 20.59 -21.53 17.86
N MET A 204 20.53 -20.25 17.48
CA MET A 204 19.25 -19.59 17.14
C MET A 204 18.91 -19.88 15.68
N VAL A 205 17.71 -20.39 15.42
CA VAL A 205 17.23 -20.74 14.08
C VAL A 205 16.01 -19.91 13.69
N ASP A 206 15.87 -19.60 12.40
CA ASP A 206 14.74 -18.84 11.85
C ASP A 206 13.43 -19.66 11.85
N THR A 207 12.30 -18.99 12.09
CA THR A 207 10.96 -19.63 12.17
C THR A 207 9.97 -19.11 11.12
N GLN A 208 10.42 -18.36 10.11
CA GLN A 208 9.57 -17.83 9.03
C GLN A 208 9.29 -18.89 7.97
N HIS A 209 10.24 -19.83 7.80
CA HIS A 209 10.24 -20.83 6.73
C HIS A 209 10.77 -22.18 7.25
N PRO A 210 10.36 -23.31 6.62
CA PRO A 210 10.92 -24.62 6.97
C PRO A 210 12.42 -24.67 6.67
N LEU A 211 13.21 -25.14 7.62
CA LEU A 211 14.66 -25.29 7.48
C LEU A 211 15.01 -26.74 7.14
N THR A 212 15.92 -26.93 6.18
CA THR A 212 16.65 -28.19 6.01
C THR A 212 17.94 -28.12 6.82
N LEU A 213 18.02 -28.89 7.90
CA LEU A 213 19.25 -29.13 8.64
C LEU A 213 20.03 -30.29 8.01
N MET A 214 21.34 -30.17 7.94
CA MET A 214 22.28 -31.18 7.45
C MET A 214 23.41 -31.32 8.47
N LEU A 215 23.65 -32.54 8.95
CA LEU A 215 24.70 -32.85 9.91
C LEU A 215 25.75 -33.73 9.23
N ASN A 216 26.96 -33.19 9.09
CA ASN A 216 28.10 -33.90 8.52
C ASN A 216 29.10 -34.28 9.63
N SER A 217 29.79 -35.40 9.43
CA SER A 217 31.00 -35.73 10.17
C SER A 217 32.07 -34.67 9.94
N SER A 218 32.71 -34.15 11.00
CA SER A 218 33.84 -33.22 10.84
C SER A 218 35.11 -33.89 10.28
N VAL A 219 35.11 -35.22 10.09
CA VAL A 219 36.18 -35.98 9.43
C VAL A 219 35.58 -36.69 8.21
N GLY A 220 36.07 -36.37 7.02
CA GLY A 220 35.59 -36.93 5.74
C GLY A 220 34.28 -36.35 5.20
N ASP A 221 33.67 -35.36 5.87
CA ASP A 221 32.46 -34.61 5.46
C ASP A 221 31.23 -35.48 5.07
N ARG A 222 31.19 -36.71 5.58
CA ARG A 222 30.11 -37.68 5.37
C ARG A 222 28.80 -37.14 5.96
N GLU A 223 27.76 -37.02 5.13
CA GLU A 223 26.38 -36.73 5.55
C GLU A 223 25.90 -37.86 6.48
N LEU A 224 25.49 -37.50 7.70
CA LEU A 224 24.99 -38.44 8.71
C LEU A 224 23.45 -38.38 8.80
N CYS A 225 22.91 -37.16 8.83
CA CYS A 225 21.49 -36.90 8.99
C CYS A 225 21.07 -35.64 8.23
N LYS A 226 19.85 -35.69 7.70
CA LYS A 226 19.21 -34.56 7.02
C LYS A 226 17.73 -34.50 7.39
N ILE A 227 17.33 -33.39 7.98
CA ILE A 227 16.00 -33.20 8.57
C ILE A 227 15.42 -31.91 8.01
N GLN A 228 14.19 -31.98 7.49
CA GLN A 228 13.41 -30.80 7.15
C GLN A 228 12.34 -30.59 8.22
N TYR A 229 12.35 -29.43 8.88
CA TYR A 229 11.42 -29.12 9.96
C TYR A 229 11.02 -27.64 9.95
N HIS A 230 9.80 -27.35 10.40
CA HIS A 230 9.31 -25.98 10.58
C HIS A 230 9.33 -25.62 12.06
N PHE A 231 10.35 -24.89 12.48
CA PHE A 231 10.45 -24.37 13.84
C PHE A 231 9.38 -23.28 14.08
N GLY A 232 8.86 -23.20 15.29
CA GLY A 232 7.89 -22.18 15.70
C GLY A 232 8.50 -21.16 16.65
N GLU A 233 8.00 -19.93 16.63
CA GLU A 233 8.57 -18.78 17.34
C GLU A 233 8.69 -19.02 18.86
N PHE A 234 9.84 -18.66 19.43
CA PHE A 234 10.26 -18.89 20.81
C PHE A 234 10.22 -20.35 21.29
N GLY A 235 9.99 -21.32 20.42
CA GLY A 235 10.07 -22.74 20.74
C GLY A 235 11.50 -23.17 21.10
N ASN A 236 11.61 -24.18 21.97
CA ASN A 236 12.87 -24.71 22.47
C ASN A 236 12.98 -26.18 22.05
N TYR A 237 13.95 -26.49 21.19
CA TYR A 237 14.07 -27.78 20.51
C TYR A 237 15.42 -28.44 20.82
N SER A 238 15.44 -29.75 21.08
CA SER A 238 16.67 -30.55 21.19
C SER A 238 16.78 -31.50 19.99
N LEU A 239 17.88 -31.44 19.23
CA LEU A 239 18.21 -32.45 18.23
C LEU A 239 19.26 -33.40 18.81
N VAL A 240 18.92 -34.68 18.96
CA VAL A 240 19.79 -35.66 19.63
C VAL A 240 20.32 -36.68 18.62
N VAL A 241 21.64 -36.79 18.51
CA VAL A 241 22.35 -37.64 17.55
C VAL A 241 22.91 -38.88 18.24
N LYS A 242 22.50 -40.07 17.78
CA LYS A 242 22.78 -41.37 18.43
C LYS A 242 23.18 -42.45 17.42
N ALA A 243 23.97 -43.43 17.84
CA ALA A 243 24.17 -44.66 17.06
C ALA A 243 22.99 -45.62 17.27
N LEU A 244 22.39 -46.13 16.20
CA LEU A 244 21.21 -47.00 16.28
C LEU A 244 21.55 -48.45 16.65
N THR A 245 22.73 -48.94 16.28
CA THR A 245 23.22 -50.29 16.61
C THR A 245 24.75 -50.31 16.54
N VAL A 246 25.42 -51.11 17.39
CA VAL A 246 26.89 -51.10 17.52
C VAL A 246 27.61 -51.60 16.25
N ASN A 247 26.96 -52.44 15.44
CA ASN A 247 27.56 -53.12 14.29
C ASN A 247 27.16 -52.53 12.92
N THR A 248 26.39 -51.44 12.88
CA THR A 248 26.01 -50.75 11.63
C THR A 248 26.23 -49.25 11.77
N GLU A 249 26.77 -48.60 10.74
CA GLU A 249 27.06 -47.15 10.72
C GLU A 249 25.80 -46.26 10.63
N THR A 250 24.66 -46.77 11.08
CA THR A 250 23.35 -46.13 11.07
C THR A 250 23.19 -45.19 12.26
N VAL A 251 23.20 -43.89 12.00
CA VAL A 251 22.98 -42.82 12.99
C VAL A 251 21.50 -42.42 12.99
N SER A 252 20.89 -42.31 14.17
CA SER A 252 19.58 -41.65 14.36
C SER A 252 19.77 -40.20 14.78
N CYS A 253 18.84 -39.35 14.35
CA CYS A 253 18.79 -37.94 14.72
C CYS A 253 17.36 -37.58 15.14
N ASP A 254 17.10 -37.69 16.44
CA ASP A 254 15.78 -37.55 17.04
C ASP A 254 15.53 -36.07 17.37
N LEU A 255 14.48 -35.45 16.81
CA LEU A 255 14.10 -34.07 17.15
C LEU A 255 13.02 -34.06 18.26
N ILE A 256 13.39 -33.50 19.41
CA ILE A 256 12.57 -33.42 20.63
C ILE A 256 12.16 -31.96 20.85
N ILE A 257 10.90 -31.73 21.24
CA ILE A 257 10.40 -30.41 21.64
C ILE A 257 10.51 -30.31 23.16
N ASN A 258 11.32 -29.37 23.66
CA ASN A 258 11.48 -29.11 25.10
C ASN A 258 10.40 -28.15 25.61
N GLU A 259 10.16 -27.05 24.88
CA GLU A 259 9.09 -26.08 25.15
C GLU A 259 8.36 -25.79 23.83
N GLY A 260 7.02 -25.83 23.86
CA GLY A 260 6.18 -25.58 22.69
C GLY A 260 6.25 -24.12 22.21
N PRO A 261 6.18 -23.86 20.89
CA PRO A 261 6.24 -22.51 20.34
C PRO A 261 4.97 -21.70 20.63
N ILE A 262 5.07 -20.37 20.59
CA ILE A 262 3.91 -19.49 20.72
C ILE A 262 3.13 -19.37 19.40
N ASN A 263 1.84 -19.04 19.48
CA ASN A 263 1.03 -18.74 18.30
C ASN A 263 1.08 -17.23 17.98
N SER A 264 2.05 -16.85 17.14
CA SER A 264 2.29 -15.46 16.73
C SER A 264 1.16 -14.84 15.91
N TYR A 265 0.18 -15.63 15.43
CA TYR A 265 -0.96 -15.13 14.64
C TYR A 265 -2.13 -14.61 15.50
N LEU A 266 -2.15 -14.86 16.81
CA LEU A 266 -3.23 -14.41 17.71
C LEU A 266 -3.50 -12.88 17.70
N PRO A 267 -2.48 -11.99 17.63
CA PRO A 267 -2.70 -10.54 17.54
C PRO A 267 -3.47 -10.11 16.29
N ILE A 268 -3.32 -10.82 15.16
CA ILE A 268 -4.06 -10.54 13.92
C ILE A 268 -5.55 -10.83 14.12
N LEU A 269 -5.87 -11.95 14.77
CA LEU A 269 -7.26 -12.32 15.08
C LEU A 269 -7.90 -11.28 16.03
N PHE A 270 -7.18 -10.86 17.07
CA PHE A 270 -7.66 -9.82 17.99
C PHE A 270 -7.88 -8.48 17.27
N ALA A 271 -6.91 -8.02 16.47
CA ALA A 271 -7.04 -6.81 15.64
C ALA A 271 -8.26 -6.89 14.70
N PHE A 272 -8.44 -8.01 14.00
CA PHE A 272 -9.59 -8.23 13.12
C PHE A 272 -10.92 -8.11 13.88
N LEU A 273 -11.04 -8.75 15.04
CA LEU A 273 -12.24 -8.66 15.89
C LEU A 273 -12.51 -7.23 16.36
N VAL A 274 -11.48 -6.45 16.72
CA VAL A 274 -11.60 -5.03 17.09
C VAL A 274 -12.11 -4.19 15.91
N TYR A 275 -11.54 -4.32 14.72
CA TYR A 275 -12.01 -3.57 13.54
C TYR A 275 -13.42 -3.98 13.09
N MET A 276 -13.77 -5.26 13.18
CA MET A 276 -15.13 -5.74 12.90
C MET A 276 -16.13 -5.23 13.94
N GLY A 277 -15.75 -5.15 15.22
CA GLY A 277 -16.55 -4.52 16.27
C GLY A 277 -16.80 -3.03 16.02
N ILE A 278 -15.74 -2.27 15.67
CA ILE A 278 -15.85 -0.86 15.29
C ILE A 278 -16.75 -0.69 14.05
N LEU A 279 -16.60 -1.54 13.03
CA LEU A 279 -17.44 -1.51 11.83
C LEU A 279 -18.91 -1.81 12.14
N ALA A 280 -19.19 -2.80 13.00
CA ALA A 280 -20.54 -3.11 13.46
C ALA A 280 -21.16 -1.93 14.23
N VAL A 281 -20.42 -1.32 15.16
CA VAL A 281 -20.86 -0.11 15.88
C VAL A 281 -21.13 1.06 14.94
N LEU A 282 -20.31 1.25 13.89
CA LEU A 282 -20.54 2.29 12.88
C LEU A 282 -21.76 2.01 11.98
N ILE A 283 -22.03 0.76 11.63
CA ILE A 283 -23.21 0.36 10.86
C ILE A 283 -24.48 0.52 11.70
N VAL A 284 -24.48 0.02 12.93
CA VAL A 284 -25.57 0.15 13.90
C VAL A 284 -25.83 1.61 14.24
N GLY A 285 -24.79 2.41 14.47
CA GLY A 285 -24.89 3.85 14.69
C GLY A 285 -25.48 4.60 13.49
N ARG A 286 -25.10 4.24 12.25
CA ARG A 286 -25.75 4.77 11.03
C ARG A 286 -27.22 4.36 10.91
N LEU A 287 -27.58 3.15 11.35
CA LEU A 287 -28.97 2.69 11.35
C LEU A 287 -29.81 3.47 12.37
N PHE A 288 -29.32 3.67 13.60
CA PHE A 288 -29.96 4.53 14.59
C PHE A 288 -30.07 5.99 14.12
N MET A 289 -29.06 6.54 13.42
CA MET A 289 -29.10 7.90 12.86
C MET A 289 -30.11 8.08 11.71
N LYS A 290 -30.64 7.00 11.13
CA LYS A 290 -31.77 7.07 10.18
C LYS A 290 -33.12 7.26 10.89
N ILE A 291 -33.21 6.97 12.19
CA ILE A 291 -34.45 7.07 12.96
C ILE A 291 -34.64 8.54 13.37
N ASP A 292 -35.64 9.23 12.79
CA ASP A 292 -35.86 10.67 12.93
C ASP A 292 -35.81 11.23 14.36
N PRO A 293 -36.50 10.65 15.38
CA PRO A 293 -36.40 11.15 16.75
C PRO A 293 -35.00 11.01 17.36
N VAL A 294 -34.22 9.97 16.99
CA VAL A 294 -32.83 9.81 17.44
C VAL A 294 -31.96 10.86 16.77
N ARG A 295 -32.10 11.04 15.45
CA ARG A 295 -31.39 12.06 14.67
C ARG A 295 -31.60 13.47 15.27
N ASN A 296 -32.86 13.84 15.52
CA ASN A 296 -33.21 15.15 16.07
C ASN A 296 -32.71 15.33 17.51
N TRP A 297 -32.73 14.29 18.34
CA TRP A 297 -32.16 14.33 19.70
C TRP A 297 -30.64 14.52 19.68
N VAL A 298 -29.91 13.81 18.81
CA VAL A 298 -28.45 13.94 18.71
C VAL A 298 -28.06 15.32 18.19
N TYR A 299 -28.70 15.85 17.13
CA TYR A 299 -28.39 17.21 16.65
C TYR A 299 -28.66 18.28 17.73
N LYS A 300 -29.79 18.18 18.45
CA LYS A 300 -30.11 19.07 19.58
C LYS A 300 -29.09 19.01 20.71
N LYS A 301 -28.38 17.88 20.89
CA LYS A 301 -27.31 17.74 21.89
C LYS A 301 -25.91 18.14 21.38
N LEU A 302 -25.66 18.11 20.08
CA LEU A 302 -24.35 18.47 19.49
C LEU A 302 -24.19 19.98 19.22
N ASN A 303 -25.22 20.66 18.71
CA ASN A 303 -25.19 22.10 18.41
C ASN A 303 -26.25 22.91 19.22
N PRO A 304 -26.19 22.92 20.56
CA PRO A 304 -27.17 23.66 21.38
C PRO A 304 -27.19 25.17 21.05
N ARG A 305 -26.01 25.77 20.82
CA ARG A 305 -25.84 27.21 20.53
C ARG A 305 -26.42 27.68 19.19
N GLU A 306 -26.79 26.78 18.30
CA GLU A 306 -27.29 27.12 16.95
C GLU A 306 -28.82 27.08 16.89
N THR A 307 -29.45 26.15 17.62
CA THR A 307 -30.91 26.11 17.79
C THR A 307 -31.45 27.31 18.56
N ASP A 308 -30.73 27.81 19.55
CA ASP A 308 -31.17 28.94 20.37
C ASP A 308 -31.25 30.26 19.59
N ARG A 309 -30.57 30.37 18.44
CA ARG A 309 -30.71 31.54 17.55
C ARG A 309 -31.96 31.48 16.67
N LEU A 310 -32.32 30.29 16.19
CA LEU A 310 -33.52 30.10 15.34
C LEU A 310 -34.83 30.16 16.13
N ILE A 311 -34.83 29.71 17.39
CA ILE A 311 -36.02 29.79 18.25
C ILE A 311 -36.35 31.24 18.62
N ASN A 312 -35.33 32.09 18.78
CA ASN A 312 -35.50 33.52 19.11
C ASN A 312 -35.81 34.41 17.89
N SER A 313 -35.80 33.89 16.66
CA SER A 313 -36.19 34.64 15.45
C SER A 313 -37.63 34.38 14.98
N GLU A 314 -38.28 33.33 15.46
CA GLU A 314 -39.62 32.88 15.01
C GLU A 314 -40.79 33.41 15.85
N LEU A 315 -40.53 34.26 16.85
CA LEU A 315 -41.54 34.81 17.78
C LEU A 315 -41.48 36.34 17.79
N GLY A 316 -41.98 36.96 16.71
CA GLY A 316 -41.72 38.37 16.37
C GLY A 316 -42.87 39.20 15.77
N SER A 317 -44.14 38.90 16.11
CA SER A 317 -45.36 39.69 15.78
C SER A 317 -45.86 39.69 14.32
N PRO A 318 -47.18 39.90 14.05
CA PRO A 318 -47.78 39.82 12.70
C PRO A 318 -48.15 41.19 12.06
N ASN A 319 -48.79 41.12 10.89
CA ASN A 319 -49.26 42.19 9.98
C ASN A 319 -48.17 42.69 8.99
N THR A 320 -48.46 43.05 7.73
CA THR A 320 -49.75 43.39 7.09
C THR A 320 -49.77 43.02 5.58
N THR A 321 -50.97 42.73 5.04
CA THR A 321 -51.48 42.87 3.63
C THR A 321 -50.56 42.83 2.39
N ASP A 322 -51.03 42.04 1.41
CA ASP A 322 -51.11 42.30 -0.05
C ASP A 322 -49.86 42.59 -0.90
N SER A 323 -49.65 41.76 -1.93
CA SER A 323 -49.98 42.12 -3.34
C SER A 323 -49.60 41.03 -4.34
N ILE A 324 -50.09 41.16 -5.58
CA ILE A 324 -49.93 40.20 -6.69
C ILE A 324 -48.83 40.68 -7.64
N ASN A 325 -47.91 39.80 -8.06
CA ASN A 325 -47.49 39.79 -9.47
C ASN A 325 -46.88 38.45 -9.93
N CYS A 326 -46.98 38.19 -11.23
CA CYS A 326 -46.25 37.11 -11.91
C CYS A 326 -44.98 37.65 -12.57
N ASP A 327 -43.90 36.87 -12.57
CA ASP A 327 -42.95 36.85 -13.69
C ASP A 327 -42.09 35.55 -13.65
N PRO A 328 -41.80 34.90 -14.79
CA PRO A 328 -41.03 33.67 -14.84
C PRO A 328 -39.51 33.95 -14.87
N ALA A 329 -38.84 33.81 -13.72
CA ALA A 329 -37.39 33.91 -13.64
C ALA A 329 -36.67 32.88 -14.54
N PRO A 330 -35.57 33.24 -15.22
CA PRO A 330 -34.96 32.42 -16.27
C PRO A 330 -34.34 31.13 -15.74
N HIS A 331 -34.31 30.09 -16.60
CA HIS A 331 -33.73 28.78 -16.29
C HIS A 331 -32.32 28.89 -15.71
N SER A 332 -32.16 28.45 -14.46
CA SER A 332 -30.83 28.25 -13.88
C SER A 332 -30.11 27.15 -14.65
N TRP A 333 -28.94 27.51 -15.21
CA TRP A 333 -28.14 26.57 -15.99
C TRP A 333 -27.66 25.45 -15.08
N SER A 334 -28.29 24.28 -15.20
CA SER A 334 -27.87 23.05 -14.52
C SER A 334 -26.47 22.67 -15.01
N THR A 335 -25.45 23.12 -14.28
CA THR A 335 -24.05 22.76 -14.55
C THR A 335 -23.92 21.26 -14.32
N ALA A 336 -23.98 20.49 -15.42
CA ALA A 336 -24.01 19.04 -15.39
C ALA A 336 -22.89 18.50 -14.48
N SER A 337 -23.29 17.98 -13.32
CA SER A 337 -22.37 17.56 -12.26
C SER A 337 -21.37 16.57 -12.83
N ARG A 338 -20.07 16.90 -12.72
CA ARG A 338 -18.99 16.02 -13.18
C ARG A 338 -19.02 14.72 -12.38
N GLN A 339 -19.71 13.70 -12.90
CA GLN A 339 -19.75 12.35 -12.33
C GLN A 339 -18.33 11.79 -12.29
N ARG A 340 -17.70 11.95 -11.13
CA ARG A 340 -16.39 11.41 -10.79
C ARG A 340 -16.59 9.95 -10.42
N LEU A 341 -15.86 9.06 -11.07
CA LEU A 341 -16.00 7.61 -10.87
C LEU A 341 -15.56 7.23 -9.45
N HIS A 342 -16.48 6.80 -8.60
CA HIS A 342 -16.19 6.58 -7.18
C HIS A 342 -15.35 5.32 -6.96
N SER A 343 -15.51 4.29 -7.80
CA SER A 343 -14.66 3.09 -7.75
C SER A 343 -13.17 3.38 -7.95
N LEU A 344 -12.81 4.35 -8.79
CA LEU A 344 -11.42 4.66 -9.11
C LEU A 344 -10.66 5.29 -7.95
N ASP A 345 -11.26 6.26 -7.25
CA ASP A 345 -10.66 6.80 -6.02
C ASP A 345 -10.70 5.78 -4.88
N THR A 346 -11.73 4.92 -4.82
CA THR A 346 -11.80 3.81 -3.86
C THR A 346 -10.66 2.82 -4.06
N PHE A 347 -10.38 2.41 -5.31
CA PHE A 347 -9.27 1.55 -5.68
C PHE A 347 -7.93 2.20 -5.29
N ARG A 348 -7.66 3.43 -5.76
CA ARG A 348 -6.39 4.12 -5.47
C ARG A 348 -6.14 4.27 -3.98
N GLY A 349 -7.20 4.58 -3.22
CA GLY A 349 -7.12 4.72 -1.77
C GLY A 349 -7.01 3.40 -1.02
N LEU A 350 -7.58 2.31 -1.54
CA LEU A 350 -7.38 0.96 -0.99
C LEU A 350 -5.93 0.52 -1.16
N SER A 351 -5.37 0.65 -2.36
CA SER A 351 -3.94 0.40 -2.61
C SER A 351 -3.07 1.22 -1.65
N LEU A 352 -3.34 2.52 -1.52
CA LEU A 352 -2.54 3.40 -0.66
C LEU A 352 -2.67 3.06 0.84
N VAL A 353 -3.83 2.64 1.33
CA VAL A 353 -3.99 2.22 2.73
C VAL A 353 -3.22 0.94 3.03
N ILE A 354 -3.21 -0.03 2.10
CA ILE A 354 -2.37 -1.23 2.22
C ILE A 354 -0.88 -0.84 2.16
N MET A 355 -0.51 0.08 1.26
CA MET A 355 0.86 0.58 1.10
C MET A 355 1.41 1.17 2.41
N VAL A 356 0.65 2.07 3.04
CA VAL A 356 1.02 2.71 4.30
C VAL A 356 1.22 1.66 5.41
N PHE A 357 0.33 0.67 5.48
CA PHE A 357 0.44 -0.40 6.47
C PHE A 357 1.68 -1.30 6.28
N VAL A 358 2.04 -1.65 5.04
CA VAL A 358 3.24 -2.47 4.77
C VAL A 358 4.53 -1.66 4.87
N ASN A 359 4.52 -0.36 4.51
CA ASN A 359 5.68 0.53 4.68
C ASN A 359 6.03 0.75 6.16
N TYR A 360 5.04 0.86 7.05
CA TYR A 360 5.28 0.82 8.51
C TYR A 360 5.78 -0.56 9.01
N GLY A 361 5.83 -1.57 8.15
CA GLY A 361 6.39 -2.90 8.41
C GLY A 361 5.36 -4.01 8.66
N GLY A 362 4.06 -3.76 8.47
CA GLY A 362 3.01 -4.79 8.46
C GLY A 362 2.85 -5.64 9.75
N GLY A 363 3.41 -5.22 10.89
CA GLY A 363 3.47 -6.05 12.10
C GLY A 363 4.59 -7.10 12.09
N LYS A 364 5.60 -6.94 11.22
CA LYS A 364 6.75 -7.84 10.98
C LYS A 364 6.43 -9.24 10.45
N TYR A 365 5.17 -9.60 10.22
CA TYR A 365 4.79 -10.91 9.68
C TYR A 365 5.39 -11.16 8.28
N TRP A 366 5.91 -12.37 8.07
CA TRP A 366 6.57 -12.78 6.82
C TRP A 366 5.76 -12.51 5.55
N PHE A 367 4.44 -12.72 5.58
CA PHE A 367 3.54 -12.52 4.43
C PHE A 367 3.17 -11.05 4.14
N PHE A 368 3.59 -10.11 5.01
CA PHE A 368 3.57 -8.67 4.76
C PHE A 368 4.97 -8.08 4.48
N LYS A 369 6.05 -8.84 4.67
CA LYS A 369 7.39 -8.52 4.12
C LYS A 369 7.35 -8.75 2.59
N HIS A 370 8.27 -8.14 1.85
CA HIS A 370 8.45 -8.42 0.41
C HIS A 370 9.17 -9.76 0.21
N GLU A 371 8.89 -10.47 -0.89
CA GLU A 371 9.73 -11.61 -1.30
C GLU A 371 11.16 -11.16 -1.58
N SER A 372 12.14 -11.99 -1.22
CA SER A 372 13.56 -11.62 -1.36
C SER A 372 14.03 -11.61 -2.81
N TRP A 373 13.43 -12.42 -3.69
CA TRP A 373 13.70 -12.39 -5.13
C TRP A 373 12.50 -12.76 -6.01
N ASN A 374 12.23 -14.06 -6.16
CA ASN A 374 11.08 -14.58 -6.89
C ASN A 374 9.89 -14.79 -5.94
N GLY A 375 8.66 -14.74 -6.47
CA GLY A 375 7.42 -14.89 -5.70
C GLY A 375 6.55 -13.63 -5.69
N LEU A 376 5.52 -13.63 -4.84
CA LEU A 376 4.57 -12.52 -4.72
C LEU A 376 3.90 -12.48 -3.33
N THR A 377 4.17 -11.45 -2.52
CA THR A 377 3.41 -11.19 -1.28
C THR A 377 2.29 -10.15 -1.47
N VAL A 378 1.47 -9.94 -0.43
CA VAL A 378 0.47 -8.87 -0.39
C VAL A 378 1.11 -7.50 -0.61
N ALA A 379 2.31 -7.27 -0.06
CA ALA A 379 3.02 -6.01 -0.17
C ALA A 379 3.59 -5.74 -1.59
N ASP A 380 3.68 -6.78 -2.42
CA ASP A 380 4.21 -6.70 -3.79
C ASP A 380 3.14 -6.38 -4.84
N LEU A 381 1.85 -6.57 -4.51
CA LEU A 381 0.70 -6.21 -5.35
C LEU A 381 0.49 -4.69 -5.45
N VAL A 382 0.81 -3.97 -4.37
CA VAL A 382 0.31 -2.62 -4.12
C VAL A 382 0.84 -1.58 -5.10
N PHE A 383 2.14 -1.60 -5.38
CA PHE A 383 2.77 -0.60 -6.23
C PHE A 383 2.33 -0.72 -7.71
N PRO A 384 2.33 -1.91 -8.34
CA PRO A 384 1.71 -2.10 -9.66
C PRO A 384 0.24 -1.68 -9.71
N TRP A 385 -0.56 -1.99 -8.69
CA TRP A 385 -1.96 -1.54 -8.63
C TRP A 385 -2.08 0.00 -8.65
N PHE A 386 -1.18 0.72 -7.95
CA PHE A 386 -1.15 2.18 -8.00
C PHE A 386 -0.73 2.72 -9.39
N VAL A 387 0.24 2.08 -10.05
CA VAL A 387 0.66 2.38 -11.42
C VAL A 387 -0.49 2.17 -12.43
N PHE A 388 -1.23 1.07 -12.30
CA PHE A 388 -2.39 0.74 -13.12
C PHE A 388 -3.53 1.76 -12.96
N ILE A 389 -3.96 2.07 -11.73
CA ILE A 389 -5.06 3.02 -11.50
C ILE A 389 -4.66 4.48 -11.83
N MET A 390 -3.36 4.79 -11.79
CA MET A 390 -2.81 6.02 -12.38
C MET A 390 -3.02 6.04 -13.91
N GLY A 391 -2.71 4.94 -14.60
CA GLY A 391 -3.03 4.74 -16.02
C GLY A 391 -4.50 4.99 -16.35
N THR A 392 -5.43 4.37 -15.60
CA THR A 392 -6.88 4.58 -15.74
C THR A 392 -7.26 6.05 -15.54
N SER A 393 -6.57 6.74 -14.63
CA SER A 393 -6.76 8.18 -14.39
C SER A 393 -6.27 9.07 -15.54
N ILE A 394 -5.25 8.65 -16.31
CA ILE A 394 -4.75 9.38 -17.50
C ILE A 394 -5.87 9.46 -18.55
N ALA A 395 -6.44 8.33 -18.97
CA ALA A 395 -7.49 8.29 -20.00
C ALA A 395 -8.67 9.22 -19.64
N LEU A 396 -9.24 9.04 -18.44
CA LEU A 396 -10.40 9.83 -17.98
C LEU A 396 -10.10 11.34 -17.90
N SER A 397 -8.87 11.74 -17.54
CA SER A 397 -8.51 13.14 -17.38
C SER A 397 -8.13 13.82 -18.70
N LEU A 398 -7.38 13.15 -19.59
CA LEU A 398 -7.01 13.68 -20.90
C LEU A 398 -8.23 13.76 -21.83
N SER A 399 -9.01 12.68 -21.95
CA SER A 399 -10.25 12.69 -22.73
C SER A 399 -11.33 13.61 -22.12
N SER A 400 -11.18 14.06 -20.86
CA SER A 400 -11.96 15.19 -20.35
C SER A 400 -11.41 16.52 -20.86
N MET A 401 -10.13 16.84 -20.64
CA MET A 401 -9.53 18.13 -21.04
C MET A 401 -9.64 18.42 -22.54
N LEU A 402 -9.50 17.41 -23.40
CA LEU A 402 -9.61 17.56 -24.85
C LEU A 402 -11.05 17.89 -25.29
N ARG A 403 -12.08 17.28 -24.68
CA ARG A 403 -13.50 17.65 -24.92
C ARG A 403 -13.86 19.07 -24.47
N TRP A 404 -13.05 19.68 -23.59
CA TRP A 404 -13.17 21.10 -23.21
C TRP A 404 -12.26 22.01 -24.07
N GLY A 405 -11.93 21.62 -25.30
CA GLY A 405 -11.20 22.46 -26.27
C GLY A 405 -9.78 22.84 -25.85
N SER A 406 -9.16 22.14 -24.89
CA SER A 406 -7.83 22.50 -24.40
C SER A 406 -6.75 22.14 -25.42
N SER A 407 -6.07 23.17 -25.97
CA SER A 407 -4.91 23.01 -26.86
C SER A 407 -3.90 21.99 -26.33
N LYS A 408 -3.46 21.06 -27.20
CA LYS A 408 -2.53 19.97 -26.85
C LYS A 408 -1.27 20.50 -26.16
N TRP A 409 -0.72 21.64 -26.58
CA TRP A 409 0.47 22.25 -25.95
C TRP A 409 0.24 22.64 -24.48
N LYS A 410 -0.94 23.19 -24.15
CA LYS A 410 -1.32 23.56 -22.78
C LYS A 410 -1.48 22.33 -21.88
N VAL A 411 -1.92 21.20 -22.44
CA VAL A 411 -1.98 19.90 -21.75
C VAL A 411 -0.58 19.30 -21.59
N LEU A 412 0.27 19.32 -22.62
CA LEU A 412 1.65 18.80 -22.58
C LEU A 412 2.48 19.52 -21.52
N ARG A 413 2.46 20.86 -21.48
CA ARG A 413 3.17 21.65 -20.46
C ARG A 413 2.73 21.28 -19.04
N LYS A 414 1.45 20.95 -18.85
CA LYS A 414 0.92 20.50 -17.55
C LYS A 414 1.38 19.08 -17.19
N ILE A 415 1.43 18.16 -18.16
CA ILE A 415 1.97 16.81 -17.95
C ILE A 415 3.45 16.89 -17.56
N LEU A 416 4.25 17.66 -18.30
CA LEU A 416 5.68 17.89 -18.01
C LEU A 416 5.89 18.46 -16.60
N TRP A 417 5.19 19.54 -16.26
CA TRP A 417 5.28 20.18 -14.93
C TRP A 417 4.92 19.22 -13.79
N ARG A 418 3.82 18.47 -13.93
CA ARG A 418 3.40 17.47 -12.94
C ARG A 418 4.41 16.33 -12.79
N SER A 419 5.00 15.88 -13.89
CA SER A 419 6.02 14.82 -13.89
C SER A 419 7.31 15.29 -13.20
N PHE A 420 7.77 16.50 -13.53
CA PHE A 420 8.91 17.15 -12.90
C PHE A 420 8.71 17.28 -11.38
N LEU A 421 7.56 17.79 -10.93
CA LEU A 421 7.28 17.92 -9.49
C LEU A 421 7.20 16.57 -8.76
N LEU A 422 6.71 15.50 -9.40
CA LEU A 422 6.73 14.15 -8.82
C LEU A 422 8.15 13.59 -8.69
N ILE A 423 9.01 13.81 -9.68
CA ILE A 423 10.42 13.37 -9.65
C ILE A 423 11.21 14.15 -8.60
N LEU A 424 11.09 15.48 -8.57
CA LEU A 424 11.74 16.36 -7.60
C LEU A 424 11.36 16.00 -6.16
N LEU A 425 10.06 15.83 -5.91
CA LEU A 425 9.53 15.37 -4.63
C LEU A 425 10.08 13.98 -4.24
N GLY A 426 10.18 13.07 -5.22
CA GLY A 426 10.74 11.73 -5.01
C GLY A 426 12.19 11.76 -4.54
N ILE A 427 13.04 12.56 -5.17
CA ILE A 427 14.46 12.70 -4.79
C ILE A 427 14.59 13.20 -3.35
N ILE A 428 13.73 14.14 -2.92
CA ILE A 428 13.71 14.66 -1.54
C ILE A 428 13.29 13.57 -0.54
N VAL A 429 12.22 12.83 -0.82
CA VAL A 429 11.68 11.79 0.08
C VAL A 429 12.62 10.59 0.20
N VAL A 430 13.22 10.14 -0.92
CA VAL A 430 14.07 8.94 -0.99
C VAL A 430 15.43 9.13 -0.29
N ASN A 431 15.84 10.37 0.00
CA ASN A 431 17.13 10.70 0.60
C ASN A 431 16.95 11.36 2.00
N PRO A 432 16.51 10.61 3.04
CA PRO A 432 16.06 11.14 4.34
C PRO A 432 17.12 11.86 5.19
N ASN A 433 18.37 11.96 4.72
CA ASN A 433 19.43 12.74 5.39
C ASN A 433 19.15 14.25 5.40
N TYR A 434 18.16 14.75 4.65
CA TYR A 434 17.87 16.18 4.45
C TYR A 434 17.72 17.04 5.73
N CYS A 435 17.43 16.44 6.89
CA CYS A 435 17.33 17.14 8.19
C CYS A 435 18.54 16.99 9.12
N LEU A 436 19.48 16.07 8.85
CA LEU A 436 20.49 15.65 9.84
C LEU A 436 21.95 15.72 9.37
N LYS A 437 22.21 15.72 8.07
CA LYS A 437 23.55 15.94 7.48
C LYS A 437 23.42 16.75 6.19
N PRO A 438 24.45 17.51 5.78
CA PRO A 438 24.48 18.05 4.43
C PRO A 438 24.34 16.91 3.40
N LEU A 439 23.59 17.16 2.34
CA LEU A 439 23.30 16.16 1.31
C LEU A 439 24.61 15.75 0.62
N SER A 440 25.09 14.53 0.89
CA SER A 440 26.25 13.96 0.19
C SER A 440 25.83 13.61 -1.23
N TRP A 441 26.11 14.53 -2.16
CA TRP A 441 25.84 14.37 -3.58
C TRP A 441 26.43 13.07 -4.12
N ASP A 442 27.62 12.66 -3.64
CA ASP A 442 28.35 11.45 -4.03
C ASP A 442 27.63 10.12 -3.69
N ASN A 443 26.60 10.15 -2.83
CA ASN A 443 25.85 8.98 -2.38
C ASN A 443 24.33 9.21 -2.46
N LEU A 444 23.88 10.13 -3.32
CA LEU A 444 22.47 10.42 -3.54
C LEU A 444 21.80 9.26 -4.29
N ARG A 445 20.78 8.62 -3.71
CA ARG A 445 19.99 7.60 -4.44
C ARG A 445 19.09 8.29 -5.45
N ILE A 446 19.27 7.95 -6.73
CA ILE A 446 18.53 8.54 -7.86
C ILE A 446 17.21 7.80 -8.13
N PRO A 447 17.16 6.44 -8.23
CA PRO A 447 15.92 5.72 -8.45
C PRO A 447 14.97 5.79 -7.26
N GLY A 448 13.68 5.66 -7.53
CA GLY A 448 12.67 5.64 -6.46
C GLY A 448 11.24 5.64 -6.98
N VAL A 449 10.31 5.34 -6.07
CA VAL A 449 8.90 5.08 -6.37
C VAL A 449 8.23 6.28 -7.06
N LEU A 450 8.42 7.50 -6.55
CA LEU A 450 7.81 8.69 -7.15
C LEU A 450 8.50 9.11 -8.46
N GLN A 451 9.82 8.89 -8.58
CA GLN A 451 10.58 9.14 -9.80
C GLN A 451 10.07 8.23 -10.94
N ARG A 452 9.95 6.93 -10.67
CA ARG A 452 9.38 5.92 -11.59
C ARG A 452 7.92 6.24 -11.94
N LEU A 453 7.09 6.64 -10.97
CA LEU A 453 5.72 7.11 -11.22
C LEU A 453 5.67 8.36 -12.10
N GLY A 454 6.53 9.34 -11.85
CA GLY A 454 6.60 10.59 -12.62
C GLY A 454 7.00 10.36 -14.07
N PHE A 455 8.03 9.53 -14.32
CA PHE A 455 8.46 9.15 -15.66
C PHE A 455 7.42 8.27 -16.39
N THR A 456 6.86 7.27 -15.71
CA THR A 456 5.78 6.42 -16.23
C THR A 456 4.55 7.23 -16.62
N TYR A 457 4.15 8.19 -15.77
CA TYR A 457 3.06 9.13 -16.06
C TYR A 457 3.39 10.01 -17.28
N LEU A 458 4.61 10.52 -17.38
CA LEU A 458 5.06 11.33 -18.52
C LEU A 458 4.93 10.57 -19.84
N VAL A 459 5.50 9.36 -19.93
CA VAL A 459 5.49 8.57 -21.18
C VAL A 459 4.06 8.20 -21.58
N VAL A 460 3.26 7.63 -20.67
CA VAL A 460 1.89 7.18 -21.00
C VAL A 460 0.95 8.35 -21.30
N ALA A 461 1.06 9.48 -20.58
CA ALA A 461 0.23 10.66 -20.85
C ALA A 461 0.66 11.42 -22.11
N ALA A 462 1.95 11.43 -22.46
CA ALA A 462 2.43 11.98 -23.74
C ALA A 462 2.00 11.10 -24.92
N LEU A 463 2.17 9.77 -24.81
CA LEU A 463 1.73 8.79 -25.80
C LEU A 463 0.22 8.90 -26.07
N GLU A 464 -0.59 9.04 -25.02
CA GLU A 464 -2.01 9.30 -25.17
C GLU A 464 -2.25 10.65 -25.88
N LEU A 465 -1.72 11.75 -25.34
CA LEU A 465 -1.94 13.10 -25.90
C LEU A 465 -1.56 13.24 -27.38
N LEU A 466 -0.50 12.56 -27.83
CA LEU A 466 -0.10 12.52 -29.23
C LEU A 466 -1.18 11.83 -30.09
N PHE A 467 -1.54 10.59 -29.74
CA PHE A 467 -2.42 9.74 -30.54
C PHE A 467 -3.93 9.91 -30.29
N THR A 468 -4.39 10.64 -29.25
CA THR A 468 -5.82 10.98 -29.12
C THR A 468 -6.23 11.86 -30.31
N ARG A 469 -7.08 11.31 -31.19
CA ARG A 469 -7.74 12.02 -32.29
C ARG A 469 -8.90 12.84 -31.71
N ALA A 470 -9.09 14.07 -32.19
CA ALA A 470 -10.05 15.01 -31.59
C ALA A 470 -11.52 14.66 -31.88
N GLU A 471 -11.77 13.92 -32.97
CA GLU A 471 -13.10 13.64 -33.50
C GLU A 471 -13.31 12.14 -33.64
N SER A 472 -14.39 11.64 -33.00
CA SER A 472 -14.87 10.28 -33.14
C SER A 472 -15.81 10.20 -34.34
N GLY A 473 -15.23 10.20 -35.55
CA GLY A 473 -15.92 9.60 -36.70
C GLY A 473 -16.28 8.15 -36.35
N THR A 474 -17.50 7.73 -36.66
CA THR A 474 -18.02 6.40 -36.34
C THR A 474 -17.35 5.35 -37.23
N TRP A 475 -16.19 4.84 -36.79
CA TRP A 475 -15.54 3.70 -37.41
C TRP A 475 -16.36 2.44 -37.16
N GLU A 476 -17.23 2.12 -38.13
CA GLU A 476 -17.92 0.84 -38.29
C GLU A 476 -16.93 -0.26 -38.69
N ALA A 477 -15.97 -0.52 -37.80
CA ALA A 477 -15.04 -1.63 -37.96
C ALA A 477 -15.80 -2.96 -37.82
N SER A 478 -15.67 -3.86 -38.79
CA SER A 478 -16.41 -5.13 -38.90
C SER A 478 -16.20 -6.13 -37.75
N TYR A 479 -15.42 -5.77 -36.73
CA TYR A 479 -15.04 -6.61 -35.59
C TYR A 479 -15.36 -5.89 -34.27
N PRO A 480 -16.61 -5.96 -33.76
CA PRO A 480 -16.99 -5.32 -32.48
C PRO A 480 -16.16 -5.84 -31.30
N ALA A 481 -15.58 -7.05 -31.42
CA ALA A 481 -14.67 -7.63 -30.45
C ALA A 481 -13.35 -6.85 -30.25
N LEU A 482 -12.89 -6.03 -31.21
CA LEU A 482 -11.61 -5.30 -31.11
C LEU A 482 -11.77 -3.77 -31.19
N GLN A 483 -12.99 -3.25 -31.12
CA GLN A 483 -13.29 -1.83 -31.33
C GLN A 483 -12.70 -0.89 -30.25
N ASP A 484 -12.38 -1.40 -29.06
CA ASP A 484 -11.66 -0.67 -28.00
C ASP A 484 -10.13 -0.66 -28.17
N ILE A 485 -9.59 -1.46 -29.10
CA ILE A 485 -8.15 -1.66 -29.33
C ILE A 485 -7.72 -1.07 -30.68
N LEU A 486 -8.46 -1.38 -31.75
CA LEU A 486 -8.14 -0.99 -33.13
C LEU A 486 -7.88 0.53 -33.32
N PRO A 487 -8.64 1.47 -32.73
CA PRO A 487 -8.37 2.90 -32.87
C PRO A 487 -7.03 3.37 -32.27
N TYR A 488 -6.41 2.54 -31.41
CA TYR A 488 -5.19 2.85 -30.66
C TYR A 488 -4.00 1.96 -31.03
N TRP A 489 -4.06 1.27 -32.18
CA TRP A 489 -3.01 0.36 -32.66
C TRP A 489 -1.58 0.94 -32.65
N PRO A 490 -1.30 2.24 -32.91
CA PRO A 490 0.07 2.76 -32.87
C PRO A 490 0.64 2.81 -31.44
N GLN A 491 -0.22 3.00 -30.43
CA GLN A 491 0.19 2.95 -29.03
C GLN A 491 0.55 1.52 -28.62
N TRP A 492 -0.23 0.53 -29.07
CA TRP A 492 0.08 -0.88 -28.86
C TRP A 492 1.41 -1.28 -29.51
N ILE A 493 1.70 -0.82 -30.73
CA ILE A 493 3.01 -1.05 -31.36
C ILE A 493 4.15 -0.40 -30.57
N PHE A 494 4.00 0.85 -30.10
CA PHE A 494 5.03 1.51 -29.29
C PHE A 494 5.33 0.73 -28.00
N ILE A 495 4.29 0.22 -27.33
CA ILE A 495 4.41 -0.59 -26.11
C ILE A 495 5.04 -1.96 -26.40
N LEU A 496 4.68 -2.61 -27.52
CA LEU A 496 5.30 -3.87 -27.95
C LEU A 496 6.78 -3.70 -28.33
N ILE A 497 7.16 -2.57 -28.94
CA ILE A 497 8.57 -2.24 -29.22
C ILE A 497 9.35 -2.09 -27.91
N LEU A 498 8.78 -1.44 -26.90
CA LEU A 498 9.39 -1.31 -25.58
C LEU A 498 9.58 -2.68 -24.89
N GLU A 499 8.59 -3.57 -24.94
CA GLU A 499 8.69 -4.94 -24.43
C GLU A 499 9.73 -5.79 -25.18
N VAL A 500 9.81 -5.66 -26.51
CA VAL A 500 10.87 -6.32 -27.31
C VAL A 500 12.26 -5.79 -26.92
N ILE A 501 12.41 -4.49 -26.69
CA ILE A 501 13.66 -3.90 -26.19
C ILE A 501 14.00 -4.45 -24.79
N TRP A 502 13.04 -4.56 -23.88
CA TRP A 502 13.24 -5.15 -22.56
C TRP A 502 13.70 -6.62 -22.65
N LEU A 503 13.05 -7.43 -23.49
CA LEU A 503 13.42 -8.82 -23.75
C LEU A 503 14.83 -8.93 -24.34
N CYS A 504 15.16 -8.12 -25.35
CA CYS A 504 16.48 -8.10 -25.95
C CYS A 504 17.57 -7.71 -24.94
N LEU A 505 17.38 -6.66 -24.15
CA LEU A 505 18.34 -6.25 -23.12
C LEU A 505 18.47 -7.30 -22.00
N THR A 506 17.38 -7.95 -21.62
CA THR A 506 17.37 -8.95 -20.54
C THR A 506 18.07 -10.26 -20.95
N PHE A 507 17.86 -10.74 -22.17
CA PHE A 507 18.31 -12.07 -22.60
C PHE A 507 19.54 -12.09 -23.51
N LEU A 508 19.78 -11.05 -24.33
CA LEU A 508 20.85 -11.04 -25.32
C LEU A 508 22.09 -10.23 -24.89
N LEU A 509 21.97 -9.33 -23.90
CA LEU A 509 23.10 -8.53 -23.41
C LEU A 509 24.16 -9.43 -22.74
N PRO A 510 25.43 -9.42 -23.20
CA PRO A 510 26.50 -10.09 -22.49
C PRO A 510 26.91 -9.25 -21.26
N VAL A 511 26.75 -9.82 -20.07
CA VAL A 511 27.23 -9.28 -18.79
C VAL A 511 28.51 -10.03 -18.41
N PRO A 512 29.59 -9.35 -17.96
CA PRO A 512 30.81 -10.04 -17.52
C PRO A 512 30.51 -11.04 -16.38
N ASP A 513 31.21 -12.17 -16.39
CA ASP A 513 31.15 -13.25 -15.39
C ASP A 513 29.76 -13.89 -15.15
N CYS A 514 28.75 -13.56 -15.96
CA CYS A 514 27.37 -14.03 -15.82
C CYS A 514 26.87 -14.77 -17.07
N PRO A 515 26.00 -15.78 -16.94
CA PRO A 515 25.39 -16.43 -18.10
C PRO A 515 24.39 -15.47 -18.78
N ARG A 516 24.25 -15.58 -20.11
CA ARG A 516 23.27 -14.78 -20.87
C ARG A 516 21.85 -15.11 -20.40
N GLY A 517 21.03 -14.07 -20.17
CA GLY A 517 19.68 -14.25 -19.63
C GLY A 517 19.60 -14.58 -18.14
N TYR A 518 20.65 -14.30 -17.35
CA TYR A 518 20.61 -14.50 -15.90
C TYR A 518 19.55 -13.61 -15.23
N LEU A 519 18.55 -14.23 -14.60
CA LEU A 519 17.49 -13.57 -13.83
C LEU A 519 17.64 -13.76 -12.31
N GLY A 520 18.73 -14.38 -11.85
CA GLY A 520 18.89 -14.79 -10.44
C GLY A 520 19.38 -13.68 -9.49
N PRO A 521 19.36 -13.95 -8.18
CA PRO A 521 19.81 -13.00 -7.16
C PRO A 521 21.33 -12.90 -7.08
N GLY A 522 22.09 -13.87 -7.59
CA GLY A 522 23.52 -14.02 -7.29
C GLY A 522 23.76 -14.45 -5.84
N GLY A 523 24.88 -14.01 -5.26
CA GLY A 523 25.30 -14.41 -3.91
C GLY A 523 25.45 -15.93 -3.77
N ILE A 524 24.81 -16.52 -2.76
CA ILE A 524 24.82 -17.99 -2.52
C ILE A 524 23.80 -18.78 -3.36
N GLY A 525 22.98 -18.09 -4.17
CA GLY A 525 22.04 -18.71 -5.11
C GLY A 525 22.75 -19.46 -6.25
N ASP A 526 22.01 -20.30 -6.97
CA ASP A 526 22.55 -21.13 -8.07
C ASP A 526 23.78 -21.97 -7.65
N PHE A 527 23.78 -22.46 -6.41
CA PHE A 527 24.90 -23.13 -5.73
C PHE A 527 26.17 -22.27 -5.62
N GLY A 528 26.03 -20.95 -5.49
CA GLY A 528 27.13 -19.99 -5.32
C GLY A 528 27.96 -19.73 -6.58
N LYS A 529 27.50 -20.14 -7.76
CA LYS A 529 28.25 -20.06 -9.02
C LYS A 529 28.46 -18.62 -9.54
N TYR A 530 27.53 -17.73 -9.23
CA TYR A 530 27.43 -16.40 -9.85
C TYR A 530 27.29 -15.27 -8.81
N PRO A 531 28.23 -15.15 -7.84
CA PRO A 531 28.06 -14.31 -6.66
C PRO A 531 27.80 -12.83 -6.99
N ASN A 532 28.51 -12.29 -7.99
CA ASN A 532 28.44 -10.87 -8.38
C ASN A 532 27.32 -10.55 -9.39
N CYS A 533 26.53 -11.54 -9.80
CA CYS A 533 25.56 -11.41 -10.90
C CYS A 533 24.18 -10.88 -10.49
N THR A 534 24.03 -10.29 -9.30
CA THR A 534 22.75 -9.80 -8.77
C THR A 534 22.01 -8.92 -9.76
N GLY A 535 20.84 -9.40 -10.21
CA GLY A 535 19.96 -8.72 -11.16
C GLY A 535 20.37 -8.84 -12.63
N GLY A 536 21.41 -9.61 -12.95
CA GLY A 536 21.89 -9.85 -14.32
C GLY A 536 22.04 -8.56 -15.13
N ALA A 537 21.42 -8.53 -16.32
CA ALA A 537 21.44 -7.37 -17.21
C ALA A 537 20.82 -6.11 -16.59
N ALA A 538 19.76 -6.23 -15.77
CA ALA A 538 19.12 -5.08 -15.12
C ALA A 538 20.10 -4.40 -14.15
N GLY A 539 20.64 -5.18 -13.21
CA GLY A 539 21.59 -4.68 -12.21
C GLY A 539 22.89 -4.15 -12.83
N TYR A 540 23.35 -4.75 -13.93
CA TYR A 540 24.50 -4.27 -14.68
C TYR A 540 24.23 -2.92 -15.37
N ILE A 541 23.08 -2.75 -16.05
CA ILE A 541 22.70 -1.48 -16.69
C ILE A 541 22.55 -0.36 -15.65
N ASP A 542 21.91 -0.63 -14.51
CA ASP A 542 21.72 0.38 -13.46
C ASP A 542 23.06 0.79 -12.83
N ARG A 543 23.96 -0.15 -12.52
CA ARG A 543 25.32 0.15 -12.04
C ARG A 543 26.13 0.96 -13.06
N LEU A 544 26.01 0.66 -14.35
CA LEU A 544 26.74 1.32 -15.43
C LEU A 544 26.25 2.75 -15.74
N LEU A 545 24.93 2.98 -15.72
CA LEU A 545 24.33 4.27 -16.12
C LEU A 545 24.11 5.23 -14.96
N LEU A 546 23.90 4.74 -13.74
CA LEU A 546 23.66 5.57 -12.56
C LEU A 546 24.88 5.65 -11.64
N GLY A 547 25.76 4.64 -11.67
CA GLY A 547 26.90 4.51 -10.77
C GLY A 547 26.52 3.82 -9.45
N GLU A 548 27.42 2.98 -8.93
CA GLU A 548 27.14 2.07 -7.81
C GLU A 548 26.72 2.78 -6.51
N LYS A 549 27.15 4.04 -6.29
CA LYS A 549 26.78 4.83 -5.09
C LYS A 549 25.39 5.47 -5.18
N HIS A 550 24.79 5.54 -6.36
CA HIS A 550 23.52 6.23 -6.62
C HIS A 550 22.31 5.29 -6.70
N ILE A 551 22.54 4.00 -6.46
CA ILE A 551 21.53 2.94 -6.42
C ILE A 551 21.38 2.39 -5.00
N TYR A 552 20.35 1.58 -4.76
CA TYR A 552 20.06 1.01 -3.45
C TYR A 552 21.12 0.00 -2.97
N GLN A 553 21.67 0.24 -1.78
CA GLN A 553 22.81 -0.50 -1.21
C GLN A 553 22.41 -1.77 -0.42
N HIS A 554 21.14 -1.93 -0.07
CA HIS A 554 20.67 -2.99 0.83
C HIS A 554 19.48 -3.78 0.24
N PRO A 555 19.64 -4.40 -0.95
CA PRO A 555 18.57 -5.11 -1.64
C PRO A 555 18.01 -6.27 -0.82
N SER A 556 16.72 -6.58 -1.01
CA SER A 556 16.01 -7.66 -0.29
C SER A 556 16.68 -9.04 -0.44
N SER A 557 17.37 -9.27 -1.56
CA SER A 557 18.17 -10.48 -1.80
C SER A 557 19.35 -10.62 -0.83
N GLY A 558 19.87 -9.52 -0.27
CA GLY A 558 20.99 -9.55 0.68
C GLY A 558 20.70 -10.35 1.95
N VAL A 559 19.43 -10.40 2.39
CA VAL A 559 19.02 -11.11 3.61
C VAL A 559 18.96 -12.62 3.39
N THR A 560 18.41 -13.08 2.26
CA THR A 560 18.23 -14.52 1.97
C THR A 560 19.42 -15.12 1.23
N TYR A 561 19.94 -14.41 0.23
CA TYR A 561 20.96 -14.89 -0.72
C TYR A 561 22.36 -14.30 -0.46
N GLN A 562 22.55 -13.53 0.62
CA GLN A 562 23.84 -12.94 1.03
C GLN A 562 24.55 -12.16 -0.10
N THR A 563 23.78 -11.48 -0.94
CA THR A 563 24.29 -10.75 -2.11
C THR A 563 25.10 -9.52 -1.69
N THR A 564 26.36 -9.44 -2.13
CA THR A 564 27.28 -8.32 -1.86
C THR A 564 27.07 -7.12 -2.78
N MET A 565 26.51 -7.33 -3.98
CA MET A 565 26.37 -6.29 -4.99
C MET A 565 25.16 -5.39 -4.76
N PRO A 566 25.29 -4.05 -4.91
CA PRO A 566 24.15 -3.14 -4.85
C PRO A 566 23.21 -3.34 -6.05
N TYR A 567 21.91 -3.19 -5.80
CA TYR A 567 20.84 -3.42 -6.77
C TYR A 567 19.59 -2.60 -6.40
N ASP A 568 18.99 -1.91 -7.38
CA ASP A 568 17.80 -1.07 -7.15
C ASP A 568 16.56 -1.62 -7.89
N PRO A 569 15.48 -2.02 -7.17
CA PRO A 569 14.21 -2.38 -7.82
C PRO A 569 13.60 -1.18 -8.57
N GLU A 570 13.94 0.05 -8.13
CA GLU A 570 13.74 1.37 -8.76
C GLU A 570 14.25 1.52 -10.21
N GLY A 571 15.09 0.59 -10.71
CA GLY A 571 15.96 0.71 -11.87
C GLY A 571 15.37 1.12 -13.23
N ILE A 572 16.26 1.41 -14.18
CA ILE A 572 15.93 1.87 -15.53
C ILE A 572 15.15 0.79 -16.28
N LEU A 573 15.65 -0.45 -16.27
CA LEU A 573 15.06 -1.55 -17.06
C LEU A 573 13.65 -1.92 -16.58
N GLY A 574 13.42 -2.00 -15.26
CA GLY A 574 12.09 -2.22 -14.68
C GLY A 574 11.08 -1.08 -14.89
N THR A 575 11.57 0.12 -15.22
CA THR A 575 10.71 1.27 -15.56
C THR A 575 10.04 1.11 -16.93
N ILE A 576 10.59 0.28 -17.84
CA ILE A 576 9.92 -0.08 -19.09
C ILE A 576 8.62 -0.85 -18.80
N ASN A 577 8.69 -1.88 -17.97
CA ASN A 577 7.54 -2.71 -17.63
C ASN A 577 6.53 -1.95 -16.74
N SER A 578 6.99 -0.93 -16.01
CA SER A 578 6.13 0.04 -15.34
C SER A 578 5.27 0.87 -16.31
N ILE A 579 5.82 1.27 -17.46
CA ILE A 579 5.07 1.94 -18.55
C ILE A 579 3.99 1.01 -19.10
N VAL A 580 4.28 -0.28 -19.25
CA VAL A 580 3.32 -1.28 -19.73
C VAL A 580 2.19 -1.49 -18.72
N MET A 581 2.50 -1.59 -17.42
CA MET A 581 1.46 -1.69 -16.37
C MET A 581 0.55 -0.45 -16.32
N ALA A 582 1.11 0.75 -16.49
CA ALA A 582 0.31 1.97 -16.62
C ALA A 582 -0.51 2.01 -17.91
N PHE A 583 -0.02 1.41 -19.00
CA PHE A 583 -0.73 1.32 -20.26
C PHE A 583 -1.89 0.31 -20.23
N LEU A 584 -1.74 -0.84 -19.56
CA LEU A 584 -2.86 -1.73 -19.24
C LEU A 584 -3.95 -1.00 -18.44
N GLY A 585 -3.52 -0.18 -17.47
CA GLY A 585 -4.40 0.73 -16.73
C GLY A 585 -5.09 1.77 -17.62
N LEU A 586 -4.38 2.34 -18.59
CA LEU A 586 -4.93 3.26 -19.59
C LEU A 586 -6.02 2.58 -20.43
N GLN A 587 -5.80 1.33 -20.87
CA GLN A 587 -6.81 0.55 -21.60
C GLN A 587 -8.08 0.32 -20.76
N ALA A 588 -7.95 0.02 -19.46
CA ALA A 588 -9.10 -0.08 -18.55
C ALA A 588 -9.90 1.25 -18.48
N GLY A 589 -9.20 2.39 -18.52
CA GLY A 589 -9.82 3.72 -18.62
C GLY A 589 -10.52 3.97 -19.96
N LYS A 590 -9.94 3.50 -21.07
CA LYS A 590 -10.54 3.59 -22.42
C LYS A 590 -11.79 2.75 -22.57
N ILE A 591 -11.78 1.50 -22.07
CA ILE A 591 -12.95 0.63 -21.99
C ILE A 591 -14.10 1.33 -21.25
N THR A 592 -13.79 1.99 -20.12
CA THR A 592 -14.76 2.74 -19.31
C THR A 592 -15.33 3.98 -20.02
N LEU A 593 -14.57 4.61 -20.91
CA LEU A 593 -15.01 5.76 -21.72
C LEU A 593 -15.81 5.34 -22.96
N PHE A 594 -15.39 4.27 -23.62
CA PHE A 594 -15.99 3.79 -24.87
C PHE A 594 -17.35 3.15 -24.61
N TYR A 595 -17.40 2.20 -23.66
CA TYR A 595 -18.63 1.51 -23.24
C TYR A 595 -19.36 2.26 -22.12
N LYS A 596 -19.32 3.60 -22.13
CA LYS A 596 -19.96 4.45 -21.10
C LYS A 596 -21.44 4.06 -20.95
N ASP A 597 -21.89 3.99 -19.69
CA ASP A 597 -23.25 3.59 -19.27
C ASP A 597 -23.63 2.12 -19.62
N GLN A 598 -22.82 1.40 -20.41
CA GLN A 598 -23.03 -0.01 -20.78
C GLN A 598 -22.30 -0.96 -19.81
N HIS A 599 -22.69 -0.92 -18.53
CA HIS A 599 -22.01 -1.64 -17.43
C HIS A 599 -21.68 -3.12 -17.73
N LYS A 600 -22.57 -3.87 -18.41
CA LYS A 600 -22.34 -5.27 -18.79
C LYS A 600 -21.10 -5.44 -19.69
N GLN A 601 -20.86 -4.53 -20.62
CA GLN A 601 -19.73 -4.59 -21.56
C GLN A 601 -18.42 -4.18 -20.88
N ILE A 602 -18.44 -3.15 -20.02
CA ILE A 602 -17.28 -2.81 -19.18
C ILE A 602 -16.86 -4.01 -18.31
N MET A 603 -17.82 -4.68 -17.67
CA MET A 603 -17.55 -5.84 -16.83
C MET A 603 -17.00 -7.03 -17.62
N SER A 604 -17.61 -7.40 -18.76
CA SER A 604 -17.10 -8.52 -19.58
C SER A 604 -15.70 -8.23 -20.14
N ARG A 605 -15.43 -6.99 -20.54
CA ARG A 605 -14.10 -6.56 -20.98
C ARG A 605 -13.04 -6.69 -19.88
N PHE A 606 -13.32 -6.30 -18.64
CA PHE A 606 -12.38 -6.49 -17.53
C PHE A 606 -12.14 -7.97 -17.20
N VAL A 607 -13.16 -8.84 -17.33
CA VAL A 607 -12.98 -10.30 -17.22
C VAL A 607 -12.09 -10.84 -18.34
N ILE A 608 -12.31 -10.45 -19.60
CA ILE A 608 -11.50 -10.89 -20.76
C ILE A 608 -10.03 -10.46 -20.58
N TRP A 609 -9.78 -9.20 -20.20
CA TRP A 609 -8.42 -8.72 -19.95
C TRP A 609 -7.75 -9.40 -18.76
N SER A 610 -8.48 -9.69 -17.67
CA SER A 610 -7.98 -10.51 -16.55
C SER A 610 -7.57 -11.90 -17.01
N ILE A 611 -8.43 -12.62 -17.75
CA ILE A 611 -8.15 -13.97 -18.24
C ILE A 611 -6.94 -13.97 -19.18
N LEU A 612 -6.87 -13.01 -20.12
CA LEU A 612 -5.74 -12.88 -21.04
C LEU A 612 -4.40 -12.67 -20.31
N MET A 613 -4.36 -11.74 -19.36
CA MET A 613 -3.16 -11.48 -18.55
C MET A 613 -2.80 -12.68 -17.66
N GLY A 614 -3.79 -13.38 -17.12
CA GLY A 614 -3.61 -14.62 -16.35
C GLY A 614 -3.03 -15.77 -17.17
N ILE A 615 -3.49 -15.98 -18.40
CA ILE A 615 -2.96 -17.00 -19.32
C ILE A 615 -1.52 -16.69 -19.70
N ILE A 616 -1.20 -15.43 -20.04
CA ILE A 616 0.18 -15.04 -20.37
C ILE A 616 1.12 -15.26 -19.17
N SER A 617 0.70 -14.87 -17.96
CA SER A 617 1.44 -15.17 -16.73
C SER A 617 1.64 -16.68 -16.52
N ALA A 618 0.59 -17.49 -16.65
CA ALA A 618 0.66 -18.94 -16.48
C ALA A 618 1.65 -19.59 -17.47
N ILE A 619 1.70 -19.13 -18.72
CA ILE A 619 2.65 -19.60 -19.74
C ILE A 619 4.09 -19.18 -19.38
N LEU A 620 4.32 -17.92 -19.02
CA LEU A 620 5.66 -17.42 -18.67
C LEU A 620 6.23 -18.08 -17.40
N THR A 621 5.37 -18.40 -16.44
CA THR A 621 5.75 -18.99 -15.14
C THR A 621 5.71 -20.52 -15.12
N LYS A 622 5.05 -21.15 -16.10
CA LYS A 622 4.65 -22.57 -16.06
C LYS A 622 3.85 -22.93 -14.78
N CYS A 623 3.17 -21.95 -14.19
CA CYS A 623 2.55 -22.04 -12.86
C CYS A 623 3.51 -22.43 -11.70
N SER A 624 4.82 -22.28 -11.87
CA SER A 624 5.84 -22.50 -10.84
C SER A 624 6.35 -21.18 -10.27
N LYS A 625 6.81 -21.17 -9.01
CA LYS A 625 7.47 -19.99 -8.41
C LYS A 625 8.83 -19.71 -9.06
N GLU A 626 9.56 -20.77 -9.43
CA GLU A 626 10.99 -20.71 -9.78
C GLU A 626 11.28 -21.23 -11.21
N GLU A 627 10.58 -22.26 -11.67
CA GLU A 627 10.94 -23.02 -12.89
C GLU A 627 10.34 -22.46 -14.21
N GLY A 628 9.84 -21.23 -14.17
CA GLY A 628 9.27 -20.53 -15.33
C GLY A 628 10.31 -20.17 -16.40
N PHE A 629 9.84 -19.71 -17.56
CA PHE A 629 10.69 -18.99 -18.53
C PHE A 629 11.07 -17.60 -18.00
N ILE A 630 10.12 -16.95 -17.30
CA ILE A 630 10.32 -15.71 -16.57
C ILE A 630 9.58 -15.85 -15.23
N PRO A 631 10.25 -16.12 -14.09
CA PRO A 631 9.58 -16.20 -12.80
C PRO A 631 8.96 -14.85 -12.40
N ILE A 632 7.94 -14.89 -11.54
CA ILE A 632 7.34 -13.67 -10.99
C ILE A 632 8.38 -13.02 -10.09
N ASN A 633 8.88 -11.85 -10.48
CA ASN A 633 9.97 -11.18 -9.79
C ASN A 633 9.70 -9.67 -9.76
N LYS A 634 9.46 -9.15 -8.56
CA LYS A 634 9.24 -7.71 -8.33
C LYS A 634 10.52 -6.91 -8.54
N ASN A 635 11.67 -7.41 -8.10
CA ASN A 635 12.93 -6.66 -8.14
C ASN A 635 13.32 -6.32 -9.58
N LEU A 636 13.19 -7.29 -10.49
CA LEU A 636 13.36 -7.12 -11.93
C LEU A 636 12.16 -6.45 -12.64
N TRP A 637 11.04 -6.27 -11.96
CA TRP A 637 9.75 -5.84 -12.53
C TRP A 637 9.35 -6.70 -13.76
N SER A 638 9.45 -8.02 -13.64
CA SER A 638 9.36 -8.95 -14.79
C SER A 638 8.02 -8.91 -15.53
N ILE A 639 7.98 -9.30 -16.81
CA ILE A 639 6.74 -9.36 -17.61
C ILE A 639 5.69 -10.28 -16.96
N SER A 640 6.11 -11.40 -16.37
CA SER A 640 5.24 -12.28 -15.60
C SER A 640 4.71 -11.61 -14.32
N TYR A 641 5.49 -10.76 -13.66
CA TYR A 641 5.02 -9.94 -12.54
C TYR A 641 4.02 -8.87 -12.99
N VAL A 642 4.27 -8.16 -14.09
CA VAL A 642 3.31 -7.17 -14.63
C VAL A 642 2.01 -7.81 -15.12
N THR A 643 2.07 -8.95 -15.83
CA THR A 643 0.86 -9.66 -16.28
C THR A 643 0.08 -10.28 -15.11
N THR A 644 0.75 -10.85 -14.10
CA THR A 644 0.09 -11.35 -12.88
C THR A 644 -0.60 -10.22 -12.10
N THR A 645 0.12 -9.14 -11.81
CA THR A 645 -0.42 -8.02 -11.04
C THR A 645 -1.47 -7.23 -11.83
N GLY A 646 -1.34 -7.18 -13.16
CA GLY A 646 -2.36 -6.69 -14.10
C GLY A 646 -3.64 -7.50 -14.07
N CYS A 647 -3.56 -8.84 -14.09
CA CYS A 647 -4.72 -9.71 -13.92
C CYS A 647 -5.46 -9.39 -12.60
N PHE A 648 -4.74 -9.33 -11.48
CA PHE A 648 -5.34 -8.96 -10.19
C PHE A 648 -5.88 -7.53 -10.16
N ALA A 649 -5.25 -6.58 -10.86
CA ALA A 649 -5.74 -5.20 -10.97
C ALA A 649 -7.07 -5.12 -11.73
N PHE A 650 -7.24 -5.87 -12.84
CA PHE A 650 -8.51 -5.98 -13.55
C PHE A 650 -9.61 -6.62 -12.69
N ILE A 651 -9.30 -7.68 -11.92
CA ILE A 651 -10.25 -8.30 -10.98
C ILE A 651 -10.65 -7.32 -9.88
N LEU A 652 -9.69 -6.65 -9.25
CA LEU A 652 -9.96 -5.69 -8.17
C LEU A 652 -10.76 -4.47 -8.66
N LEU A 653 -10.47 -3.98 -9.88
CA LEU A 653 -11.23 -2.89 -10.49
C LEU A 653 -12.65 -3.34 -10.83
N LEU A 654 -12.84 -4.54 -11.38
CA LEU A 654 -14.15 -5.14 -11.65
C LEU A 654 -14.99 -5.25 -10.36
N LEU A 655 -14.42 -5.77 -9.28
CA LEU A 655 -15.10 -5.92 -7.99
C LEU A 655 -15.52 -4.56 -7.40
N ILE A 656 -14.60 -3.59 -7.34
CA ILE A 656 -14.90 -2.27 -6.77
C ILE A 656 -15.90 -1.51 -7.66
N TYR A 657 -15.76 -1.58 -8.99
CA TYR A 657 -16.71 -0.98 -9.95
C TYR A 657 -18.12 -1.55 -9.78
N TYR A 658 -18.25 -2.88 -9.67
CA TYR A 658 -19.52 -3.55 -9.48
C TYR A 658 -20.18 -3.17 -8.13
N LEU A 659 -19.42 -3.17 -7.03
CA LEU A 659 -19.94 -2.87 -5.70
C LEU A 659 -20.30 -1.39 -5.50
N VAL A 660 -19.49 -0.47 -6.05
CA VAL A 660 -19.61 0.98 -5.81
C VAL A 660 -20.46 1.68 -6.86
N ASP A 661 -20.16 1.54 -8.15
CA ASP A 661 -20.82 2.32 -9.20
C ASP A 661 -22.07 1.62 -9.75
N VAL A 662 -22.03 0.29 -9.93
CA VAL A 662 -23.15 -0.49 -10.52
C VAL A 662 -24.23 -0.84 -9.49
N LYS A 663 -23.90 -1.62 -8.45
CA LYS A 663 -24.86 -2.06 -7.43
C LYS A 663 -25.06 -1.06 -6.29
N LYS A 664 -24.12 -0.12 -6.09
CA LYS A 664 -24.17 0.93 -5.05
C LYS A 664 -24.40 0.39 -3.63
N LEU A 665 -23.96 -0.85 -3.38
CA LEU A 665 -24.00 -1.51 -2.06
C LEU A 665 -23.04 -0.83 -1.07
N TRP A 666 -22.00 -0.20 -1.60
CA TRP A 666 -20.95 0.45 -0.84
C TRP A 666 -20.57 1.80 -1.46
N SER A 667 -20.35 2.82 -0.63
CA SER A 667 -19.95 4.16 -1.09
C SER A 667 -18.44 4.34 -1.30
N GLY A 668 -17.67 3.24 -1.22
CA GLY A 668 -16.20 3.29 -1.23
C GLY A 668 -15.55 3.84 0.04
N ALA A 669 -16.34 4.19 1.06
CA ALA A 669 -15.84 4.72 2.32
C ALA A 669 -15.33 3.59 3.23
N PRO A 670 -14.14 3.72 3.87
CA PRO A 670 -13.37 4.95 4.00
C PRO A 670 -12.32 5.20 2.89
N PHE A 671 -11.98 4.21 2.07
CA PHE A 671 -10.80 4.26 1.20
C PHE A 671 -10.83 5.38 0.15
N PHE A 672 -11.99 5.83 -0.33
CA PHE A 672 -12.01 6.95 -1.28
C PHE A 672 -11.42 8.25 -0.70
N TYR A 673 -11.39 8.44 0.64
CA TYR A 673 -10.80 9.64 1.26
C TYR A 673 -9.28 9.77 0.99
N PRO A 674 -8.41 8.80 1.35
CA PRO A 674 -7.00 8.83 0.96
C PRO A 674 -6.84 8.77 -0.56
N GLY A 675 -7.71 8.07 -1.28
CA GLY A 675 -7.71 8.04 -2.76
C GLY A 675 -7.81 9.43 -3.40
N MET A 676 -8.63 10.33 -2.84
CA MET A 676 -8.76 11.71 -3.31
C MET A 676 -7.57 12.63 -2.97
N ASN A 677 -6.74 12.25 -1.99
CA ASN A 677 -5.60 13.02 -1.46
C ASN A 677 -4.27 12.24 -1.49
N SER A 678 -4.16 11.28 -2.42
CA SER A 678 -3.11 10.23 -2.40
C SER A 678 -1.67 10.73 -2.29
N ILE A 679 -1.32 11.84 -2.94
CA ILE A 679 0.03 12.43 -2.89
C ILE A 679 0.35 12.93 -1.47
N LEU A 680 -0.59 13.62 -0.81
CA LEU A 680 -0.40 14.13 0.55
C LEU A 680 -0.17 12.99 1.54
N VAL A 681 -0.98 11.93 1.45
CA VAL A 681 -0.87 10.75 2.32
C VAL A 681 0.43 9.98 2.05
N TYR A 682 0.82 9.84 0.78
CA TYR A 682 2.11 9.25 0.41
C TYR A 682 3.28 10.02 1.04
N ILE A 683 3.42 11.32 0.76
CA ILE A 683 4.54 12.13 1.32
C ILE A 683 4.49 12.11 2.85
N GLY A 684 3.29 12.28 3.40
CA GLY A 684 3.07 12.39 4.84
C GLY A 684 3.53 11.16 5.60
N HIS A 685 3.20 9.95 5.15
CA HIS A 685 3.58 8.75 5.91
C HIS A 685 5.09 8.48 5.91
N GLU A 686 5.81 8.84 4.84
CA GLU A 686 7.28 8.75 4.73
C GLU A 686 7.95 9.83 5.61
N VAL A 687 7.51 11.09 5.47
CA VAL A 687 8.12 12.24 6.19
C VAL A 687 7.86 12.15 7.70
N PHE A 688 6.67 11.72 8.11
CA PHE A 688 6.33 11.53 9.53
C PHE A 688 6.57 10.10 10.03
N GLU A 689 7.28 9.25 9.26
CA GLU A 689 7.45 7.82 9.57
C GLU A 689 8.02 7.58 10.97
N ASN A 690 8.96 8.43 11.40
CA ASN A 690 9.65 8.32 12.69
C ASN A 690 9.12 9.24 13.79
N TYR A 691 7.93 9.84 13.61
CA TYR A 691 7.35 10.80 14.55
C TYR A 691 6.11 10.25 15.26
N PHE A 692 5.95 10.62 16.54
CA PHE A 692 4.68 10.44 17.25
C PHE A 692 3.58 11.29 16.56
N PRO A 693 2.35 10.78 16.35
CA PRO A 693 1.78 9.52 16.87
C PRO A 693 1.94 8.29 15.96
N PHE A 694 2.67 8.36 14.85
CA PHE A 694 2.82 7.26 13.90
C PHE A 694 3.81 6.18 14.37
N LYS A 695 4.83 6.59 15.13
CA LYS A 695 5.84 5.72 15.74
C LYS A 695 6.08 6.13 17.18
N TRP A 696 6.24 5.15 18.07
CA TRP A 696 6.57 5.37 19.48
C TRP A 696 7.58 4.34 20.00
N LYS A 697 8.07 4.54 21.22
CA LYS A 697 8.97 3.58 21.86
C LYS A 697 8.15 2.42 22.42
N MET A 698 8.23 1.27 21.75
CA MET A 698 7.66 -0.01 22.20
C MET A 698 8.30 -0.48 23.51
N GLN A 699 7.54 -1.24 24.29
CA GLN A 699 7.99 -1.84 25.56
C GLN A 699 8.70 -3.17 25.30
N ASP A 700 8.09 -4.07 24.54
CA ASP A 700 8.75 -5.22 23.92
C ASP A 700 8.90 -5.05 22.39
N SER A 701 10.13 -4.71 21.99
CA SER A 701 10.55 -4.62 20.58
C SER A 701 10.51 -5.94 19.79
N GLN A 702 10.37 -7.09 20.46
CA GLN A 702 10.30 -8.42 19.84
C GLN A 702 8.86 -8.95 19.72
N SER A 703 7.86 -8.30 20.32
CA SER A 703 6.46 -8.74 20.21
C SER A 703 5.81 -8.30 18.90
N HIS A 704 5.38 -9.26 18.07
CA HIS A 704 4.52 -9.01 16.89
C HIS A 704 3.28 -8.15 17.22
N ALA A 705 2.73 -8.28 18.44
CA ALA A 705 1.54 -7.55 18.85
C ALA A 705 1.77 -6.02 18.94
N GLU A 706 2.92 -5.58 19.43
CA GLU A 706 3.25 -4.15 19.52
C GLU A 706 3.49 -3.55 18.13
N HIS A 707 4.27 -4.22 17.27
CA HIS A 707 4.48 -3.77 15.88
C HIS A 707 3.16 -3.71 15.11
N LEU A 708 2.30 -4.72 15.24
CA LEU A 708 1.00 -4.74 14.58
C LEU A 708 0.11 -3.59 15.08
N THR A 709 0.05 -3.37 16.39
CA THR A 709 -0.77 -2.30 17.01
C THR A 709 -0.30 -0.90 16.58
N GLN A 710 1.02 -0.66 16.53
CA GLN A 710 1.57 0.60 16.05
C GLN A 710 1.17 0.86 14.59
N ASN A 711 1.38 -0.13 13.72
CA ASN A 711 1.20 0.03 12.28
C ASN A 711 -0.28 0.19 11.89
N LEU A 712 -1.18 -0.52 12.59
CA LEU A 712 -2.62 -0.36 12.46
C LEU A 712 -3.10 1.02 12.96
N THR A 713 -2.59 1.50 14.10
CA THR A 713 -2.88 2.85 14.61
C THR A 713 -2.42 3.92 13.63
N ALA A 714 -1.16 3.87 13.16
CA ALA A 714 -0.59 4.82 12.21
C ALA A 714 -1.39 4.87 10.90
N THR A 715 -1.74 3.70 10.34
CA THR A 715 -2.58 3.59 9.14
C THR A 715 -3.99 4.16 9.35
N THR A 716 -4.60 3.91 10.52
CA THR A 716 -5.92 4.43 10.88
C THR A 716 -5.91 5.95 11.02
N LEU A 717 -4.85 6.51 11.58
CA LEU A 717 -4.65 7.96 11.67
C LEU A 717 -4.52 8.60 10.28
N TRP A 718 -3.83 7.99 9.33
CA TRP A 718 -3.79 8.48 7.94
C TRP A 718 -5.16 8.47 7.25
N VAL A 719 -5.98 7.45 7.50
CA VAL A 719 -7.38 7.40 7.03
C VAL A 719 -8.22 8.49 7.68
N LEU A 720 -8.05 8.76 8.98
CA LEU A 720 -8.75 9.81 9.71
C LEU A 720 -8.34 11.21 9.24
N ILE A 721 -7.04 11.47 9.04
CA ILE A 721 -6.50 12.71 8.46
C ILE A 721 -7.10 12.93 7.06
N SER A 722 -7.15 11.89 6.23
CA SER A 722 -7.76 11.94 4.90
C SER A 722 -9.27 12.30 4.95
N TYR A 723 -10.00 11.74 5.91
CA TYR A 723 -11.41 12.08 6.16
C TYR A 723 -11.58 13.54 6.62
N LEU A 724 -10.71 14.04 7.50
CA LEU A 724 -10.74 15.43 7.97
C LEU A 724 -10.44 16.42 6.83
N LEU A 725 -9.44 16.13 5.99
CA LEU A 725 -9.13 16.89 4.77
C LEU A 725 -10.32 16.92 3.81
N TYR A 726 -10.94 15.76 3.56
CA TYR A 726 -12.16 15.65 2.74
C TYR A 726 -13.31 16.49 3.32
N ARG A 727 -13.56 16.42 4.63
CA ARG A 727 -14.59 17.22 5.32
C ARG A 727 -14.31 18.73 5.25
N ARG A 728 -13.04 19.14 5.26
CA ARG A 728 -12.59 20.53 5.03
C ARG A 728 -12.51 20.92 3.55
N ARG A 729 -12.84 20.02 2.61
CA ARG A 729 -12.70 20.19 1.14
C ARG A 729 -11.27 20.49 0.66
N ILE A 730 -10.25 20.15 1.45
CA ILE A 730 -8.85 20.34 1.11
C ILE A 730 -8.41 19.18 0.20
N PHE A 731 -7.91 19.50 -0.99
CA PHE A 731 -7.47 18.54 -1.99
C PHE A 731 -6.11 18.95 -2.58
N TRP A 732 -5.01 18.40 -2.07
CA TRP A 732 -3.69 18.66 -2.64
C TRP A 732 -3.57 17.94 -4.00
N LYS A 733 -3.32 18.72 -5.05
CA LYS A 733 -3.11 18.23 -6.42
C LYS A 733 -1.85 18.89 -6.99
N ILE A 734 -1.18 18.13 -7.85
CA ILE A 734 -0.05 18.52 -8.71
C ILE A 734 -0.53 18.41 -10.16
#